data_AF-A0A9P8W1U7-F1
#
_entry.id   AF-A0A9P8W1U7-F1
#
_cell.length_a   1.000
_cell.length_b   1.000
_cell.length_c   1.000
_cell.angle_alpha   90.00
_cell.angle_beta   90.00
_cell.angle_gamma   90.00
#
_symmetry.space_group_name_H-M   'P 1'
#
loop_
_entity.id
_entity.type
_entity.pdbx_description
1 polymer ?
#
loop_
_entity_poly.entity_id
_entity_poly.type
_entity_poly.pdbx_seq_one_letter_code
_entity_poly.pdbx_strand_id
1 'polypeptide(L)'
;MTFIPISIHKFLVLLLFSPMLEHQSGPGDSVFNPVVYEGLWRAFHKPAYQQWTLTVTTIQSIVIFSLLTIFVTLIQNRAWVISRYVVWRRTKPVALPPADPSPILQETSQVKAARDIIGVAVRLTRMKWRSLKMRFFGRSGQGPQGFGARELEVDDDPCDSNWYGIVAIILYAVFTIIGIVLPFLISDGTMGPPIVRSKATPGCLASDKLPHLFDIVFRTLMVDDFYDTCISKHGMNCDQKYFLTGADIETVRVECPFDHRLCLADVLGLQIIRKNITFLEAGVNSPYDLTISHRISCSPVHLDFLTYPFTNQTSRRGSLVTVKYVGLDDLSGDVWPNMSMRIFTENGPGRWSNERSGLIAYQEGYKRRLTILPHYLASGQAKSQPELLHPWLRQEWAAPWVAVFQAGDSRYGFEISDPFFSARNCHKNGGEYNTTTCIADHEATAVGCTEQYSICSGDLDYCSPWLTSRLAPKLMWYLLNQAGFEAPAREVAILMYSMTSWFSVFEYIGMVTWLNRRVPVTDYTDGMGILRHAPLMDKELWVEEVKIWFRKSILAGLLHAQLGANFFIWNTDDEEGQRWKKEYGLCGRVLFRDPNHINIDWIGLWISVASLGLVWIFSWCVDYRGILNDFWKRVFIRANRLCWATRRTVVRMMRGLVLVLAGLCPRKTAHQEPQVNSGRPAGVVHENDEPELHALERREPDGNEELDISDMRFNHSKR
;
A
#
# COMPACT_ATOMS: atom_id res chain seq x y z
N MET A 1 -42.98 -10.09 -25.21
CA MET A 1 -42.71 -8.65 -25.46
C MET A 1 -41.93 -8.10 -24.29
N THR A 2 -40.61 -8.00 -24.45
CA THR A 2 -39.65 -7.55 -23.44
C THR A 2 -39.60 -6.02 -23.42
N PHE A 3 -40.37 -5.40 -22.52
CA PHE A 3 -40.11 -4.02 -22.11
C PHE A 3 -38.86 -4.01 -21.24
N ILE A 4 -37.69 -3.85 -21.87
CA ILE A 4 -36.50 -3.38 -21.16
C ILE A 4 -36.80 -1.92 -20.81
N PRO A 5 -36.80 -1.52 -19.52
CA PRO A 5 -37.13 -0.16 -19.16
C PRO A 5 -36.07 0.77 -19.76
N ILE A 6 -36.53 1.71 -20.59
CA ILE A 6 -35.75 2.77 -21.27
C ILE A 6 -34.85 3.56 -20.30
N SER A 7 -35.11 3.48 -18.99
CA SER A 7 -34.29 4.06 -17.93
C SER A 7 -32.89 3.46 -17.84
N ILE A 8 -32.70 2.15 -18.09
CA ILE A 8 -31.37 1.51 -18.04
C ILE A 8 -30.54 1.94 -19.25
N HIS A 9 -31.17 2.07 -20.42
CA HIS A 9 -30.46 2.50 -21.62
C HIS A 9 -29.97 3.95 -21.52
N LYS A 10 -30.78 4.86 -20.96
CA LYS A 10 -30.35 6.25 -20.71
C LYS A 10 -29.27 6.35 -19.63
N PHE A 11 -29.30 5.51 -18.61
CA PHE A 11 -28.26 5.48 -17.56
C PHE A 11 -26.94 4.87 -18.08
N LEU A 12 -26.99 3.81 -18.89
CA LEU A 12 -25.82 3.26 -19.58
C LEU A 12 -25.25 4.24 -20.61
N VAL A 13 -26.09 4.96 -21.35
CA VAL A 13 -25.64 5.99 -22.30
C VAL A 13 -25.03 7.19 -21.56
N LEU A 14 -25.55 7.59 -20.39
CA LEU A 14 -24.94 8.66 -19.57
C LEU A 14 -23.60 8.24 -18.92
N LEU A 15 -23.44 6.97 -18.58
CA LEU A 15 -22.15 6.42 -18.09
C LEU A 15 -21.13 6.17 -19.21
N LEU A 16 -21.59 5.83 -20.42
CA LEU A 16 -20.74 5.60 -21.60
C LEU A 16 -20.37 6.90 -22.35
N PHE A 17 -21.13 7.99 -22.17
CA PHE A 17 -20.93 9.26 -22.87
C PHE A 17 -20.65 10.47 -21.95
N SER A 18 -20.34 10.27 -20.67
CA SER A 18 -19.58 11.32 -19.96
C SER A 18 -18.22 11.40 -20.65
N PRO A 19 -17.84 12.55 -21.24
CA PRO A 19 -16.53 12.68 -21.84
C PRO A 19 -15.54 12.46 -20.69
N MET A 20 -14.84 11.32 -20.73
CA MET A 20 -13.51 11.24 -20.13
C MET A 20 -12.77 12.41 -20.76
N LEU A 21 -12.66 13.49 -19.99
CA LEU A 21 -11.68 14.53 -20.22
C LEU A 21 -10.35 13.81 -20.16
N GLU A 22 -9.91 13.38 -21.34
CA GLU A 22 -8.58 12.90 -21.61
C GLU A 22 -7.68 14.06 -21.22
N HIS A 23 -7.25 14.04 -19.97
CA HIS A 23 -6.32 15.00 -19.43
C HIS A 23 -5.07 14.76 -20.27
N GLN A 24 -4.85 15.61 -21.28
CA GLN A 24 -3.64 15.59 -22.07
C GLN A 24 -2.50 15.69 -21.08
N SER A 25 -1.87 14.54 -20.85
CA SER A 25 -0.66 14.38 -20.10
C SER A 25 0.35 15.32 -20.75
N GLY A 26 0.86 16.26 -19.94
CA GLY A 26 1.80 17.24 -20.45
C GLY A 26 3.01 16.54 -21.06
N PRO A 27 3.79 17.20 -21.94
CA PRO A 27 4.95 16.62 -22.62
C PRO A 27 6.09 16.09 -21.70
N GLY A 28 5.89 16.06 -20.37
CA GLY A 28 6.78 15.40 -19.39
C GLY A 28 6.36 13.98 -18.96
N ASP A 29 5.15 13.51 -19.30
CA ASP A 29 4.64 12.19 -18.84
C ASP A 29 5.11 11.00 -19.72
N SER A 30 5.81 11.25 -20.82
CA SER A 30 6.22 10.20 -21.78
C SER A 30 7.42 9.36 -21.36
N VAL A 31 8.14 9.76 -20.31
CA VAL A 31 9.43 9.14 -19.99
C VAL A 31 9.27 7.82 -19.24
N PHE A 32 8.16 7.61 -18.51
CA PHE A 32 7.86 6.32 -17.88
C PHE A 32 6.36 6.06 -17.90
N ASN A 33 5.90 5.38 -18.95
CA ASN A 33 4.67 4.61 -18.88
C ASN A 33 5.07 3.17 -18.51
N PRO A 34 5.31 2.87 -17.21
CA PRO A 34 5.55 1.49 -16.80
C PRO A 34 4.41 0.63 -17.33
N VAL A 35 4.76 -0.40 -18.11
CA VAL A 35 3.75 -1.26 -18.71
C VAL A 35 3.02 -1.98 -17.58
N VAL A 36 1.72 -1.75 -17.45
CA VAL A 36 0.89 -2.38 -16.43
C VAL A 36 0.72 -3.87 -16.73
N TYR A 37 0.76 -4.69 -15.68
CA TYR A 37 0.41 -6.10 -15.78
C TYR A 37 -1.11 -6.25 -15.83
N GLU A 38 -1.64 -6.57 -17.01
CA GLU A 38 -3.03 -6.98 -17.19
C GLU A 38 -3.16 -8.49 -16.93
N GLY A 39 -4.01 -8.87 -15.98
CA GLY A 39 -4.23 -10.28 -15.61
C GLY A 39 -4.38 -10.50 -14.11
N LEU A 40 -4.39 -11.79 -13.73
CA LEU A 40 -4.54 -12.23 -12.35
C LEU A 40 -3.17 -12.25 -11.65
N TRP A 41 -3.05 -11.55 -10.53
CA TRP A 41 -1.84 -11.56 -9.70
C TRP A 41 -2.18 -11.54 -8.21
N ARG A 42 -1.16 -11.78 -7.38
CA ARG A 42 -1.28 -11.83 -5.94
C ARG A 42 -0.78 -10.52 -5.32
N ALA A 43 -1.68 -9.73 -4.74
CA ALA A 43 -1.42 -8.51 -3.98
C ALA A 43 -1.14 -8.87 -2.52
N PHE A 44 0.13 -8.93 -2.14
CA PHE A 44 0.51 -9.43 -0.82
C PHE A 44 0.16 -8.50 0.34
N HIS A 45 -0.04 -7.20 0.06
CA HIS A 45 -0.48 -6.23 1.05
C HIS A 45 -1.96 -6.37 1.46
N LYS A 46 -2.73 -7.22 0.79
CA LYS A 46 -4.15 -7.49 1.09
C LYS A 46 -4.30 -8.73 1.98
N PRO A 47 -5.37 -8.82 2.79
CA PRO A 47 -5.66 -10.02 3.56
C PRO A 47 -5.89 -11.22 2.65
N ALA A 48 -5.61 -12.43 3.15
CA ALA A 48 -5.56 -13.67 2.35
C ALA A 48 -6.74 -13.89 1.39
N TYR A 49 -7.96 -13.52 1.80
CA TYR A 49 -9.17 -13.66 0.99
C TYR A 49 -9.30 -12.65 -0.17
N GLN A 50 -8.54 -11.55 -0.16
CA GLN A 50 -8.50 -10.50 -1.19
C GLN A 50 -7.15 -10.45 -1.93
N GLN A 51 -6.22 -11.36 -1.64
CA GLN A 51 -4.89 -11.33 -2.25
C GLN A 51 -4.95 -11.50 -3.77
N TRP A 52 -5.90 -12.25 -4.31
CA TRP A 52 -6.00 -12.46 -5.75
C TRP A 52 -6.72 -11.29 -6.41
N THR A 53 -5.94 -10.45 -7.10
CA THR A 53 -6.42 -9.26 -7.79
C THR A 53 -6.33 -9.48 -9.30
N LEU A 54 -7.44 -9.26 -10.00
CA LEU A 54 -7.50 -9.20 -11.46
C LEU A 54 -7.38 -7.73 -11.88
N THR A 55 -6.27 -7.35 -12.49
CA THR A 55 -6.10 -6.01 -13.08
C THR A 55 -6.51 -6.05 -14.55
N VAL A 56 -7.41 -5.15 -14.92
CA VAL A 56 -7.94 -4.99 -16.28
C VAL A 56 -7.96 -3.51 -16.66
N THR A 57 -8.00 -3.22 -17.96
CA THR A 57 -8.18 -1.83 -18.43
C THR A 57 -9.58 -1.32 -18.07
N THR A 58 -9.74 0.00 -17.97
CA THR A 58 -11.05 0.63 -17.69
C THR A 58 -12.16 0.14 -18.64
N ILE A 59 -11.83 -0.04 -19.93
CA ILE A 59 -12.78 -0.56 -20.93
C ILE A 59 -13.18 -2.00 -20.62
N GLN A 60 -12.22 -2.89 -20.32
CA GLN A 60 -12.50 -4.28 -19.97
C GLN A 60 -13.33 -4.38 -18.68
N SER A 61 -13.04 -3.55 -17.66
CA SER A 61 -13.84 -3.53 -16.43
C SER A 61 -15.28 -3.09 -16.67
N ILE A 62 -15.52 -2.13 -17.56
CA ILE A 62 -16.89 -1.72 -17.93
C ILE A 62 -17.65 -2.89 -18.53
N VAL A 63 -17.00 -3.69 -19.39
CA VAL A 63 -17.61 -4.90 -19.96
C VAL A 63 -17.92 -5.92 -18.87
N ILE A 64 -16.97 -6.21 -17.97
CA ILE A 64 -17.16 -7.17 -16.86
C ILE A 64 -18.31 -6.72 -15.95
N PHE A 65 -18.34 -5.46 -15.51
CA PHE A 65 -19.40 -4.95 -14.64
C PHE A 65 -20.76 -4.85 -15.36
N SER A 66 -20.77 -4.60 -16.67
CA SER A 66 -22.00 -4.65 -17.47
C SER A 66 -22.57 -6.07 -17.53
N LEU A 67 -21.73 -7.07 -17.77
CA LEU A 67 -22.15 -8.47 -17.76
C LEU A 67 -22.65 -8.90 -16.37
N LEU A 68 -21.97 -8.49 -15.30
CA LEU A 68 -22.40 -8.73 -13.93
C LEU A 68 -23.75 -8.06 -13.63
N THR A 69 -23.95 -6.82 -14.09
CA THR A 69 -25.21 -6.09 -13.94
C THR A 69 -26.35 -6.81 -14.67
N ILE A 70 -26.12 -7.25 -15.91
CA ILE A 70 -27.09 -8.06 -16.67
C ILE A 70 -27.44 -9.33 -15.88
N PHE A 71 -26.44 -10.03 -15.34
CA PHE A 71 -26.67 -11.22 -14.54
C PHE A 71 -27.51 -10.95 -13.28
N VAL A 72 -27.22 -9.87 -12.55
CA VAL A 72 -28.01 -9.41 -11.39
C VAL A 72 -29.47 -9.14 -11.80
N THR A 73 -29.71 -8.48 -12.93
CA THR A 73 -31.09 -8.23 -13.41
C THR A 73 -31.84 -9.50 -13.80
N LEU A 74 -31.17 -10.48 -14.39
CA LEU A 74 -31.76 -11.79 -14.70
C LEU A 74 -32.15 -12.53 -13.42
N ILE A 75 -31.30 -12.45 -12.39
CA ILE A 75 -31.52 -13.12 -11.10
C ILE A 75 -32.60 -12.43 -10.31
N GLN A 76 -32.70 -11.11 -10.36
CA GLN A 76 -33.79 -10.37 -9.75
C GLN A 76 -35.16 -10.91 -10.20
N ASN A 77 -35.33 -11.15 -11.51
CA ASN A 77 -36.55 -11.74 -12.06
C ASN A 77 -36.80 -13.16 -11.53
N ARG A 78 -35.74 -13.94 -11.26
CA ARG A 78 -35.83 -15.30 -10.72
C ARG A 78 -36.08 -15.33 -9.21
N ALA A 79 -35.48 -14.41 -8.47
CA ALA A 79 -35.75 -14.21 -7.05
C ALA A 79 -37.23 -13.84 -6.81
N TRP A 80 -37.85 -13.09 -7.74
CA TRP A 80 -39.29 -12.83 -7.71
C TRP A 80 -40.13 -14.11 -7.77
N VAL A 81 -39.79 -15.07 -8.64
CA VAL A 81 -40.48 -16.36 -8.74
C VAL A 81 -40.46 -17.11 -7.41
N ILE A 82 -39.27 -17.21 -6.79
CA ILE A 82 -39.10 -17.87 -5.48
C ILE A 82 -39.93 -17.15 -4.42
N SER A 83 -39.83 -15.82 -4.36
CA SER A 83 -40.50 -15.03 -3.33
C SER A 83 -42.01 -15.08 -3.46
N ARG A 84 -42.53 -15.05 -4.69
CA ARG A 84 -43.96 -15.24 -4.97
C ARG A 84 -44.43 -16.61 -4.51
N TYR A 85 -43.66 -17.67 -4.74
CA TYR A 85 -43.98 -19.01 -4.24
C TYR A 85 -44.01 -19.07 -2.71
N VAL A 86 -43.07 -18.40 -2.03
CA VAL A 86 -43.03 -18.32 -0.56
C VAL A 86 -44.24 -17.57 -0.01
N VAL A 87 -44.57 -16.41 -0.59
CA VAL A 87 -45.76 -15.63 -0.20
C VAL A 87 -47.01 -16.49 -0.39
N TRP A 88 -47.20 -17.09 -1.57
CA TRP A 88 -48.34 -17.97 -1.83
C TRP A 88 -48.47 -19.09 -0.81
N ARG A 89 -47.37 -19.77 -0.49
CA ARG A 89 -47.38 -20.88 0.48
C ARG A 89 -47.73 -20.42 1.89
N ARG A 90 -47.38 -19.18 2.26
CA ARG A 90 -47.66 -18.59 3.58
C ARG A 90 -49.06 -17.99 3.67
N THR A 91 -49.59 -17.46 2.57
CA THR A 91 -50.92 -16.82 2.54
C THR A 91 -52.04 -17.77 2.14
N LYS A 92 -51.73 -18.98 1.65
CA LYS A 92 -52.74 -19.97 1.29
C LYS A 92 -53.62 -20.32 2.50
N PRO A 93 -54.95 -20.12 2.43
CA PRO A 93 -55.86 -20.52 3.50
C PRO A 93 -55.90 -22.04 3.63
N VAL A 94 -55.87 -22.53 4.88
CA VAL A 94 -55.74 -23.96 5.24
C VAL A 94 -56.95 -24.81 4.79
N ALA A 95 -58.09 -24.19 4.45
CA ALA A 95 -59.39 -24.86 4.42
C ALA A 95 -60.02 -25.10 3.03
N LEU A 96 -59.38 -24.75 1.91
CA LEU A 96 -60.00 -24.92 0.58
C LEU A 96 -59.45 -26.15 -0.18
N PRO A 97 -60.33 -26.94 -0.85
CA PRO A 97 -59.93 -28.06 -1.69
C PRO A 97 -58.94 -27.61 -2.77
N PRO A 98 -58.09 -28.52 -3.30
CA PRO A 98 -57.00 -28.18 -4.21
C PRO A 98 -57.53 -27.69 -5.56
N ALA A 99 -57.95 -26.43 -5.63
CA ALA A 99 -58.08 -25.69 -6.88
C ALA A 99 -56.68 -25.56 -7.48
N ASP A 100 -56.59 -25.85 -8.78
CA ASP A 100 -55.34 -25.90 -9.51
C ASP A 100 -54.64 -24.54 -9.38
N PRO A 101 -53.41 -24.47 -8.83
CA PRO A 101 -52.74 -23.21 -8.48
C PRO A 101 -52.32 -22.35 -9.69
N SER A 102 -52.74 -22.71 -10.90
CA SER A 102 -52.09 -22.32 -12.16
C SER A 102 -52.27 -20.86 -12.62
N PRO A 103 -53.43 -20.20 -12.54
CA PRO A 103 -53.58 -18.89 -13.20
C PRO A 103 -52.92 -17.73 -12.41
N ILE A 104 -53.21 -17.62 -11.10
CA ILE A 104 -52.72 -16.50 -10.27
C ILE A 104 -51.20 -16.50 -10.13
N LEU A 105 -50.58 -17.69 -10.05
CA LEU A 105 -49.12 -17.85 -9.97
C LEU A 105 -48.41 -17.60 -11.31
N GLN A 106 -49.10 -17.60 -12.46
CA GLN A 106 -48.45 -17.33 -13.75
C GLN A 106 -48.60 -15.87 -14.17
N GLU A 107 -49.72 -15.22 -13.85
CA GLU A 107 -50.07 -13.91 -14.41
C GLU A 107 -49.54 -12.70 -13.63
N THR A 108 -49.19 -12.87 -12.35
CA THR A 108 -48.70 -11.76 -11.51
C THR A 108 -47.25 -11.37 -11.82
N SER A 109 -47.08 -10.42 -12.75
CA SER A 109 -45.79 -9.79 -13.01
C SER A 109 -45.34 -8.92 -11.83
N GLN A 110 -44.03 -8.87 -11.57
CA GLN A 110 -43.44 -8.08 -10.48
C GLN A 110 -43.81 -6.59 -10.57
N VAL A 111 -43.84 -6.05 -11.80
CA VAL A 111 -44.18 -4.65 -12.07
C VAL A 111 -45.65 -4.36 -11.75
N LYS A 112 -46.57 -5.29 -12.08
CA LYS A 112 -48.00 -5.16 -11.74
C LYS A 112 -48.17 -5.13 -10.22
N ALA A 113 -47.62 -6.13 -9.53
CA ALA A 113 -47.69 -6.22 -8.07
C ALA A 113 -47.13 -4.98 -7.34
N ALA A 114 -46.01 -4.43 -7.82
CA ALA A 114 -45.43 -3.21 -7.24
C ALA A 114 -46.31 -1.97 -7.50
N ARG A 115 -46.87 -1.82 -8.72
CA ARG A 115 -47.71 -0.69 -9.11
C ARG A 115 -48.99 -0.62 -8.26
N ASP A 116 -49.60 -1.76 -8.01
CA ASP A 116 -50.87 -1.83 -7.26
C ASP A 116 -50.69 -1.30 -5.83
N ILE A 117 -49.55 -1.59 -5.20
CA ILE A 117 -49.23 -1.09 -3.86
C ILE A 117 -48.82 0.37 -3.85
N ILE A 118 -48.08 0.85 -4.86
CA ILE A 118 -47.76 2.28 -4.95
C ILE A 118 -49.05 3.10 -4.99
N GLY A 119 -50.09 2.63 -5.71
CA GLY A 119 -51.41 3.26 -5.72
C GLY A 119 -52.07 3.33 -4.34
N VAL A 120 -51.95 2.28 -3.52
CA VAL A 120 -52.45 2.23 -2.14
C VAL A 120 -51.64 3.15 -1.22
N ALA A 121 -50.30 3.10 -1.31
CA ALA A 121 -49.41 3.92 -0.52
C ALA A 121 -49.63 5.41 -0.79
N VAL A 122 -49.77 5.81 -2.06
CA VAL A 122 -50.08 7.20 -2.47
C VAL A 122 -51.45 7.64 -1.95
N ARG A 123 -52.46 6.76 -1.95
CA ARG A 123 -53.78 7.05 -1.35
C ARG A 123 -53.66 7.26 0.17
N LEU A 124 -52.94 6.40 0.88
CA LEU A 124 -52.73 6.49 2.33
C LEU A 124 -51.93 7.73 2.73
N THR A 125 -50.85 8.06 2.00
CA THR A 125 -50.08 9.28 2.26
C THR A 125 -50.89 10.53 1.93
N ARG A 126 -51.70 10.52 0.87
CA ARG A 126 -52.62 11.63 0.56
C ARG A 126 -53.72 11.79 1.61
N MET A 127 -54.24 10.70 2.19
CA MET A 127 -55.19 10.76 3.31
C MET A 127 -54.52 11.29 4.59
N LYS A 128 -53.33 10.79 4.96
CA LYS A 128 -52.55 11.34 6.08
C LYS A 128 -52.21 12.81 5.85
N TRP A 129 -51.82 13.20 4.64
CA TRP A 129 -51.53 14.59 4.28
C TRP A 129 -52.77 15.46 4.36
N ARG A 130 -53.94 14.99 3.88
CA ARG A 130 -55.22 15.70 4.05
C ARG A 130 -55.60 15.83 5.52
N SER A 131 -55.39 14.79 6.33
CA SER A 131 -55.62 14.82 7.78
C SER A 131 -54.68 15.81 8.50
N LEU A 132 -53.39 15.82 8.15
CA LEU A 132 -52.42 16.80 8.67
C LEU A 132 -52.73 18.22 8.19
N LYS A 133 -53.09 18.39 6.92
CA LYS A 133 -53.46 19.70 6.35
C LYS A 133 -54.73 20.24 7.00
N MET A 134 -55.72 19.38 7.30
CA MET A 134 -56.92 19.76 8.06
C MET A 134 -56.63 20.08 9.53
N ARG A 135 -55.52 19.57 10.10
CA ARG A 135 -55.06 19.91 11.45
C ARG A 135 -54.21 21.19 11.50
N PHE A 136 -53.42 21.47 10.46
CA PHE A 136 -52.55 22.64 10.39
C PHE A 136 -53.23 23.89 9.82
N PHE A 137 -54.10 23.74 8.81
CA PHE A 137 -54.95 24.83 8.33
C PHE A 137 -56.27 24.81 9.09
N GLY A 138 -56.19 25.23 10.35
CA GLY A 138 -57.34 25.35 11.22
C GLY A 138 -58.50 26.11 10.56
N ARG A 139 -59.69 25.54 10.72
CA ARG A 139 -60.88 26.26 11.19
C ARG A 139 -61.14 27.61 10.50
N SER A 140 -61.49 27.56 9.22
CA SER A 140 -62.47 28.51 8.69
C SER A 140 -63.77 27.72 8.50
N GLY A 141 -64.73 27.96 9.40
CA GLY A 141 -66.00 27.28 9.43
C GLY A 141 -66.82 27.62 8.20
N GLN A 142 -67.09 26.62 7.38
CA GLN A 142 -68.26 26.58 6.51
C GLN A 142 -68.54 25.11 6.21
N GLY A 143 -69.65 24.62 6.76
CA GLY A 143 -70.10 23.25 6.54
C GLY A 143 -70.53 23.05 5.09
N PRO A 144 -70.11 21.96 4.42
CA PRO A 144 -70.74 21.55 3.19
C PRO A 144 -71.74 20.42 3.47
N GLN A 145 -72.98 20.73 3.12
CA GLN A 145 -74.06 19.80 2.87
C GLN A 145 -73.69 18.79 1.76
N GLY A 146 -74.20 17.57 1.90
CA GLY A 146 -74.61 16.72 0.78
C GLY A 146 -73.49 16.17 -0.10
N PHE A 147 -72.75 15.17 0.39
CA PHE A 147 -72.08 14.22 -0.51
C PHE A 147 -72.98 12.99 -0.65
N GLY A 148 -73.62 12.90 -1.82
CA GLY A 148 -74.41 11.75 -2.23
C GLY A 148 -73.60 10.46 -2.17
N ALA A 149 -74.24 9.43 -1.63
CA ALA A 149 -73.78 8.05 -1.66
C ALA A 149 -73.62 7.61 -3.12
N ARG A 150 -72.42 7.76 -3.65
CA ARG A 150 -72.04 7.07 -4.89
C ARG A 150 -71.71 5.65 -4.44
N GLU A 151 -72.64 4.74 -4.70
CA GLU A 151 -72.45 3.29 -4.55
C GLU A 151 -71.09 2.94 -5.13
N LEU A 152 -70.19 2.55 -4.24
CA LEU A 152 -68.86 2.09 -4.56
C LEU A 152 -69.08 0.69 -5.13
N GLU A 153 -69.13 0.59 -6.46
CA GLU A 153 -69.09 -0.66 -7.20
C GLU A 153 -67.90 -1.46 -6.65
N VAL A 154 -68.22 -2.48 -5.84
CA VAL A 154 -67.24 -3.39 -5.24
C VAL A 154 -66.78 -4.26 -6.39
N ASP A 155 -65.71 -3.81 -7.03
CA ASP A 155 -64.97 -4.56 -8.03
C ASP A 155 -64.47 -5.82 -7.31
N ASP A 156 -65.20 -6.94 -7.47
CA ASP A 156 -64.89 -8.28 -6.96
C ASP A 156 -63.69 -8.88 -7.71
N ASP A 157 -62.69 -8.05 -7.99
CA ASP A 157 -61.39 -8.49 -8.46
C ASP A 157 -60.73 -9.21 -7.28
N PRO A 158 -60.31 -10.48 -7.45
CA PRO A 158 -59.78 -11.30 -6.36
C PRO A 158 -58.66 -10.53 -5.68
N CYS A 159 -58.85 -10.18 -4.40
CA CYS A 159 -57.94 -9.36 -3.63
C CYS A 159 -56.55 -10.00 -3.60
N ASP A 160 -55.71 -9.61 -4.56
CA ASP A 160 -54.30 -9.97 -4.59
C ASP A 160 -53.68 -9.45 -3.30
N SER A 161 -53.14 -10.38 -2.51
CA SER A 161 -52.60 -10.05 -1.19
C SER A 161 -51.56 -8.93 -1.30
N ASN A 162 -51.73 -7.86 -0.51
CA ASN A 162 -50.77 -6.75 -0.40
C ASN A 162 -49.33 -7.23 -0.08
N TRP A 163 -49.12 -8.47 0.36
CA TRP A 163 -47.79 -9.02 0.55
C TRP A 163 -46.98 -9.14 -0.75
N TYR A 164 -47.62 -9.39 -1.91
CA TYR A 164 -46.90 -9.53 -3.18
C TYR A 164 -46.20 -8.24 -3.59
N GLY A 165 -46.88 -7.10 -3.54
CA GLY A 165 -46.24 -5.83 -3.90
C GLY A 165 -45.21 -5.36 -2.87
N ILE A 166 -45.38 -5.65 -1.58
CA ILE A 166 -44.40 -5.28 -0.54
C ILE A 166 -43.10 -6.03 -0.82
N VAL A 167 -43.20 -7.35 -1.05
CA VAL A 167 -42.05 -8.20 -1.40
C VAL A 167 -41.44 -7.77 -2.74
N ALA A 168 -42.25 -7.39 -3.74
CA ALA A 168 -41.75 -6.89 -5.01
C ALA A 168 -40.88 -5.62 -4.83
N ILE A 169 -41.35 -4.65 -4.05
CA ILE A 169 -40.63 -3.40 -3.76
C ILE A 169 -39.35 -3.68 -2.98
N ILE A 170 -39.40 -4.55 -1.96
CA ILE A 170 -38.22 -4.95 -1.19
C ILE A 170 -37.18 -5.60 -2.10
N LEU A 171 -37.59 -6.52 -2.98
CA LEU A 171 -36.68 -7.14 -3.94
C LEU A 171 -36.08 -6.12 -4.90
N TYR A 172 -36.87 -5.19 -5.44
CA TYR A 172 -36.33 -4.10 -6.27
C TYR A 172 -35.26 -3.31 -5.50
N ALA A 173 -35.57 -2.87 -4.27
CA ALA A 173 -34.63 -2.12 -3.45
C ALA A 173 -33.34 -2.91 -3.17
N VAL A 174 -33.46 -4.18 -2.76
CA VAL A 174 -32.32 -5.06 -2.48
C VAL A 174 -31.44 -5.24 -3.72
N PHE A 175 -32.03 -5.56 -4.88
CA PHE A 175 -31.26 -5.79 -6.11
C PHE A 175 -30.67 -4.49 -6.68
N THR A 176 -31.32 -3.34 -6.50
CA THR A 176 -30.72 -2.04 -6.82
C THR A 176 -29.53 -1.73 -5.91
N ILE A 177 -29.65 -1.97 -4.60
CA ILE A 177 -28.53 -1.81 -3.66
C ILE A 177 -27.40 -2.75 -4.03
N ILE A 178 -27.68 -4.04 -4.30
CA ILE A 178 -26.68 -5.01 -4.77
C ILE A 178 -26.03 -4.53 -6.08
N GLY A 179 -26.80 -4.04 -7.06
CA GLY A 179 -26.24 -3.54 -8.32
C GLY A 179 -25.25 -2.38 -8.17
N ILE A 180 -25.39 -1.56 -7.12
CA ILE A 180 -24.49 -0.43 -6.83
C ILE A 180 -23.33 -0.86 -5.93
N VAL A 181 -23.64 -1.61 -4.87
CA VAL A 181 -22.67 -2.02 -3.84
C VAL A 181 -21.75 -3.12 -4.36
N LEU A 182 -22.22 -4.02 -5.22
CA LEU A 182 -21.44 -5.16 -5.69
C LEU A 182 -20.22 -4.75 -6.53
N PRO A 183 -20.33 -3.85 -7.53
CA PRO A 183 -19.14 -3.34 -8.22
C PRO A 183 -18.17 -2.62 -7.27
N PHE A 184 -18.69 -1.90 -6.28
CA PHE A 184 -17.87 -1.20 -5.28
C PHE A 184 -17.14 -2.17 -4.33
N LEU A 185 -17.77 -3.27 -3.92
CA LEU A 185 -17.16 -4.30 -3.06
C LEU A 185 -16.16 -5.18 -3.82
N ILE A 186 -16.39 -5.40 -5.12
CA ILE A 186 -15.50 -6.19 -5.97
C ILE A 186 -14.32 -5.36 -6.45
N SER A 187 -14.52 -4.07 -6.76
CA SER A 187 -13.39 -3.16 -6.93
C SER A 187 -12.74 -2.88 -5.57
N ASP A 188 -11.51 -2.41 -5.56
CA ASP A 188 -10.76 -2.11 -4.32
C ASP A 188 -11.41 -1.02 -3.43
N GLY A 189 -12.64 -0.57 -3.73
CA GLY A 189 -13.41 0.40 -2.93
C GLY A 189 -12.82 1.81 -2.90
N THR A 190 -11.62 2.01 -3.43
CA THR A 190 -10.94 3.30 -3.43
C THR A 190 -11.39 4.13 -4.62
N MET A 191 -11.89 5.34 -4.37
CA MET A 191 -12.16 6.34 -5.43
C MET A 191 -10.87 6.88 -6.10
N GLY A 192 -9.69 6.49 -5.62
CA GLY A 192 -8.41 6.84 -6.22
C GLY A 192 -7.96 5.84 -7.29
N PRO A 193 -6.92 6.19 -8.07
CA PRO A 193 -6.30 5.26 -9.01
C PRO A 193 -5.84 3.99 -8.27
N PRO A 194 -6.16 2.79 -8.75
CA PRO A 194 -5.76 1.55 -8.10
C PRO A 194 -4.25 1.35 -8.14
N ILE A 195 -3.76 0.59 -7.16
CA ILE A 195 -2.37 0.14 -7.12
C ILE A 195 -2.24 -1.06 -8.04
N VAL A 196 -1.53 -0.88 -9.15
CA VAL A 196 -1.30 -1.91 -10.16
C VAL A 196 0.13 -2.43 -10.08
N ARG A 197 0.30 -3.65 -10.59
CA ARG A 197 1.59 -4.34 -10.69
C ARG A 197 2.23 -4.03 -12.03
N SER A 198 3.55 -3.82 -12.06
CA SER A 198 4.29 -3.70 -13.32
C SER A 198 4.37 -5.04 -14.04
N LYS A 199 4.36 -5.00 -15.38
CA LYS A 199 4.62 -6.16 -16.23
C LYS A 199 6.11 -6.48 -16.21
N ALA A 200 6.45 -7.74 -15.92
CA ALA A 200 7.83 -8.20 -16.03
C ALA A 200 8.30 -8.07 -17.49
N THR A 201 9.32 -7.24 -17.74
CA THR A 201 9.92 -7.12 -19.07
C THR A 201 11.11 -8.07 -19.18
N PRO A 202 11.36 -8.72 -20.33
CA PRO A 202 12.53 -9.59 -20.51
C PRO A 202 13.87 -8.87 -20.31
N GLY A 203 13.92 -7.55 -20.53
CA GLY A 203 15.12 -6.72 -20.32
C GLY A 203 15.46 -6.44 -18.85
N CYS A 204 14.57 -6.83 -17.94
CA CYS A 204 14.63 -6.54 -16.50
C CYS A 204 15.73 -7.31 -15.74
N LEU A 205 16.32 -8.33 -16.36
CA LEU A 205 17.43 -9.09 -15.79
C LEU A 205 18.75 -8.84 -16.53
N ALA A 206 18.73 -8.05 -17.61
CA ALA A 206 19.90 -7.79 -18.46
C ALA A 206 20.66 -6.51 -18.04
N SER A 207 20.74 -6.26 -16.73
CA SER A 207 21.19 -5.02 -16.08
C SER A 207 22.69 -4.70 -16.26
N ASP A 208 23.43 -5.49 -17.04
CA ASP A 208 24.89 -5.41 -17.12
C ASP A 208 25.38 -4.30 -18.08
N LYS A 209 24.54 -3.30 -18.38
CA LYS A 209 24.82 -2.28 -19.39
C LYS A 209 24.89 -0.87 -18.78
N LEU A 210 26.00 -0.19 -19.02
CA LEU A 210 26.24 1.25 -18.81
C LEU A 210 25.00 2.17 -19.02
N PRO A 211 24.12 1.94 -20.03
CA PRO A 211 22.79 2.56 -20.13
C PRO A 211 21.99 2.68 -18.82
N HIS A 212 22.04 1.68 -17.94
CA HIS A 212 21.29 1.69 -16.69
C HIS A 212 21.86 2.68 -15.68
N LEU A 213 23.18 2.87 -15.66
CA LEU A 213 23.79 3.91 -14.83
C LEU A 213 23.26 5.29 -15.25
N PHE A 214 23.09 5.52 -16.55
CA PHE A 214 22.46 6.75 -17.04
C PHE A 214 21.01 6.85 -16.60
N ASP A 215 20.21 5.79 -16.66
CA ASP A 215 18.81 5.84 -16.19
C ASP A 215 18.70 6.20 -14.70
N ILE A 216 19.58 5.62 -13.86
CA ILE A 216 19.67 5.95 -12.43
C ILE A 216 20.02 7.43 -12.27
N VAL A 217 21.09 7.88 -12.94
CA VAL A 217 21.55 9.28 -12.95
C VAL A 217 20.45 10.26 -13.36
N PHE A 218 19.82 10.02 -14.50
CA PHE A 218 18.78 10.90 -15.03
C PHE A 218 17.60 10.98 -14.06
N ARG A 219 17.24 9.89 -13.40
CA ARG A 219 16.11 9.88 -12.46
C ARG A 219 16.43 10.54 -11.14
N THR A 220 17.65 10.37 -10.65
CA THR A 220 18.12 11.14 -9.50
C THR A 220 18.06 12.65 -9.80
N LEU A 221 18.39 13.07 -11.03
CA LEU A 221 18.25 14.48 -11.45
C LEU A 221 16.78 14.90 -11.66
N MET A 222 15.90 14.01 -12.11
CA MET A 222 14.46 14.30 -12.25
C MET A 222 13.78 14.57 -10.89
N VAL A 223 14.32 14.03 -9.80
CA VAL A 223 13.80 14.31 -8.44
C VAL A 223 13.77 15.81 -8.19
N ASP A 224 14.79 16.55 -8.62
CA ASP A 224 14.84 18.01 -8.45
C ASP A 224 13.74 18.69 -9.25
N ASP A 225 13.61 18.38 -10.55
CA ASP A 225 12.58 18.96 -11.41
C ASP A 225 11.16 18.65 -10.93
N PHE A 226 10.91 17.40 -10.49
CA PHE A 226 9.61 17.00 -9.91
C PHE A 226 9.32 17.75 -8.61
N TYR A 227 10.32 17.85 -7.74
CA TYR A 227 10.17 18.52 -6.46
C TYR A 227 9.88 20.01 -6.64
N ASP A 228 10.63 20.68 -7.53
CA ASP A 228 10.50 22.11 -7.81
C ASP A 228 9.16 22.43 -8.53
N THR A 229 8.79 21.61 -9.52
CA THR A 229 7.48 21.70 -10.21
C THR A 229 6.34 21.50 -9.22
N CYS A 230 6.52 20.64 -8.23
CA CYS A 230 5.48 20.41 -7.27
C CYS A 230 5.40 21.55 -6.25
N ILE A 231 6.52 21.98 -5.65
CA ILE A 231 6.52 23.05 -4.63
C ILE A 231 5.85 24.30 -5.19
N SER A 232 6.15 24.65 -6.43
CA SER A 232 5.55 25.81 -7.10
C SER A 232 4.03 25.69 -7.29
N LYS A 233 3.47 24.47 -7.42
CA LYS A 233 2.04 24.24 -7.68
C LYS A 233 1.19 23.94 -6.45
N HIS A 234 1.74 23.21 -5.47
CA HIS A 234 0.97 22.59 -4.39
C HIS A 234 1.47 22.94 -2.97
N GLY A 235 2.50 23.77 -2.86
CA GLY A 235 3.11 24.09 -1.57
C GLY A 235 3.91 22.92 -1.00
N MET A 236 4.02 22.81 0.33
CA MET A 236 4.96 21.89 1.00
C MET A 236 4.58 20.39 0.98
N ASN A 237 3.41 19.99 0.44
CA ASN A 237 2.87 18.61 0.53
C ASN A 237 3.05 17.80 -0.77
N CYS A 238 4.22 17.91 -1.37
CA CYS A 238 4.48 17.42 -2.73
C CYS A 238 4.69 15.93 -2.90
N ASP A 239 5.04 15.30 -1.81
CA ASP A 239 5.45 13.92 -1.69
C ASP A 239 4.22 12.97 -1.64
N GLN A 240 3.07 13.46 -1.18
CA GLN A 240 1.82 12.67 -1.01
C GLN A 240 1.32 11.97 -2.28
N LYS A 241 1.55 12.52 -3.48
CA LYS A 241 1.08 11.90 -4.74
C LYS A 241 1.87 10.64 -5.11
N TYR A 242 3.14 10.58 -4.73
CA TYR A 242 4.04 9.49 -5.10
C TYR A 242 4.02 8.36 -4.07
N PHE A 243 3.68 8.67 -2.82
CA PHE A 243 3.51 7.62 -1.83
C PHE A 243 2.24 6.81 -2.09
N LEU A 244 2.36 5.50 -1.96
CA LEU A 244 1.18 4.62 -1.94
C LEU A 244 0.39 4.80 -0.64
N THR A 245 1.07 5.15 0.46
CA THR A 245 0.56 5.40 1.82
C THR A 245 1.16 6.68 2.40
N GLY A 246 0.48 7.40 3.30
CA GLY A 246 1.05 8.63 3.88
C GLY A 246 2.35 8.36 4.64
N ALA A 247 3.40 9.14 4.37
CA ALA A 247 4.68 9.01 5.08
C ALA A 247 4.62 9.64 6.47
N ASP A 248 4.92 8.86 7.51
CA ASP A 248 5.10 9.36 8.87
C ASP A 248 6.55 9.85 9.04
N ILE A 249 6.72 11.17 9.04
CA ILE A 249 8.02 11.84 9.19
C ILE A 249 8.00 12.66 10.48
N GLU A 250 8.76 12.19 11.47
CA GLU A 250 8.97 12.88 12.73
C GLU A 250 10.23 13.76 12.64
N THR A 251 10.17 14.97 13.17
CA THR A 251 11.32 15.88 13.26
C THR A 251 11.51 16.33 14.70
N VAL A 252 12.71 16.14 15.24
CA VAL A 252 13.04 16.38 16.65
C VAL A 252 14.34 17.17 16.74
N ARG A 253 14.44 18.08 17.72
CA ARG A 253 15.71 18.74 18.06
C ARG A 253 16.51 17.85 19.00
N VAL A 254 17.77 17.63 18.69
CA VAL A 254 18.65 16.72 19.44
C VAL A 254 19.98 17.39 19.72
N GLU A 255 20.73 16.86 20.68
CA GLU A 255 22.14 17.22 20.83
C GLU A 255 22.92 16.82 19.57
N CYS A 256 24.02 17.53 19.33
CA CYS A 256 24.87 17.27 18.18
C CYS A 256 25.41 15.83 18.22
N PRO A 257 25.30 15.04 17.13
CA PRO A 257 25.66 13.62 17.12
C PRO A 257 27.18 13.37 17.00
N PHE A 258 28.02 14.38 17.22
CA PHE A 258 29.47 14.31 17.07
C PHE A 258 30.17 14.73 18.36
N ASP A 259 31.50 14.62 18.38
CA ASP A 259 32.31 15.17 19.47
C ASP A 259 32.02 16.66 19.65
N HIS A 260 31.84 17.10 20.90
CA HIS A 260 31.51 18.49 21.26
C HIS A 260 32.45 19.55 20.64
N ARG A 261 33.71 19.19 20.33
CA ARG A 261 34.66 20.09 19.65
C ARG A 261 34.25 20.40 18.22
N LEU A 262 33.62 19.45 17.54
CA LEU A 262 33.18 19.61 16.16
C LEU A 262 31.85 20.38 16.09
N CYS A 263 31.02 20.28 17.13
CA CYS A 263 29.70 20.88 17.17
C CYS A 263 29.75 22.39 17.46
N LEU A 264 28.88 23.18 16.81
CA LEU A 264 28.71 24.58 17.17
C LEU A 264 28.06 24.70 18.55
N ALA A 265 28.64 25.53 19.42
CA ALA A 265 28.04 25.84 20.72
C ALA A 265 26.66 26.50 20.52
N ASP A 266 25.73 26.20 21.44
CA ASP A 266 24.38 26.77 21.50
C ASP A 266 23.47 26.50 20.28
N VAL A 267 23.87 25.59 19.37
CA VAL A 267 23.06 25.16 18.24
C VAL A 267 22.64 23.71 18.42
N LEU A 268 21.33 23.48 18.55
CA LEU A 268 20.78 22.12 18.61
C LEU A 268 20.79 21.48 17.22
N GLY A 269 21.15 20.20 17.18
CA GLY A 269 21.02 19.36 16.01
C GLY A 269 19.56 19.10 15.64
N LEU A 270 19.38 18.56 14.45
CA LEU A 270 18.12 18.16 13.85
C LEU A 270 18.13 16.66 13.62
N GLN A 271 17.14 15.97 14.12
CA GLN A 271 16.88 14.58 13.83
C GLN A 271 15.59 14.46 13.03
N ILE A 272 15.65 13.75 11.91
CA ILE A 272 14.48 13.42 11.09
C ILE A 272 14.37 11.91 11.04
N ILE A 273 13.20 11.38 11.41
CA ILE A 273 12.92 9.96 11.47
C ILE A 273 11.73 9.67 10.57
N ARG A 274 11.90 8.73 9.64
CA ARG A 274 10.80 8.09 8.94
C ARG A 274 10.65 6.67 9.46
N LYS A 275 9.51 6.35 10.06
CA LYS A 275 9.25 5.05 10.69
C LYS A 275 8.49 4.12 9.75
N ASN A 276 8.70 2.82 9.93
CA ASN A 276 7.86 1.76 9.38
C ASN A 276 7.62 1.81 7.85
N ILE A 277 8.66 2.12 7.07
CA ILE A 277 8.61 2.07 5.60
C ILE A 277 8.41 0.61 5.19
N THR A 278 7.18 0.26 4.83
CA THR A 278 6.82 -1.06 4.31
C THR A 278 7.25 -1.20 2.84
N PHE A 279 7.35 -2.44 2.35
CA PHE A 279 7.53 -2.69 0.92
C PHE A 279 6.41 -2.09 0.08
N LEU A 280 5.17 -2.10 0.57
CA LEU A 280 4.06 -1.43 -0.12
C LEU A 280 4.35 0.06 -0.28
N GLU A 281 4.80 0.75 0.76
CA GLU A 281 5.12 2.19 0.64
C GLU A 281 6.19 2.45 -0.40
N ALA A 282 7.18 1.56 -0.47
CA ALA A 282 8.27 1.61 -1.43
C ALA A 282 7.87 1.22 -2.85
N GLY A 283 6.61 0.83 -3.08
CA GLY A 283 6.15 0.37 -4.39
C GLY A 283 6.65 -1.03 -4.73
N VAL A 284 6.75 -1.92 -3.74
CA VAL A 284 7.20 -3.31 -3.89
C VAL A 284 6.13 -4.28 -3.39
N ASN A 285 5.75 -5.23 -4.25
CA ASN A 285 4.88 -6.33 -3.88
C ASN A 285 5.70 -7.44 -3.22
N SER A 286 5.67 -7.50 -1.89
CA SER A 286 6.36 -8.50 -1.08
C SER A 286 5.39 -9.28 -0.17
N PRO A 287 5.55 -10.61 -0.05
CA PRO A 287 4.79 -11.43 0.90
C PRO A 287 5.20 -11.23 2.35
N TYR A 288 6.34 -10.57 2.63
CA TYR A 288 6.91 -10.49 3.97
C TYR A 288 6.54 -9.19 4.66
N ASP A 289 6.21 -9.29 5.94
CA ASP A 289 5.95 -8.15 6.80
C ASP A 289 7.26 -7.60 7.37
N LEU A 290 8.03 -6.95 6.49
CA LEU A 290 9.27 -6.28 6.85
C LEU A 290 9.12 -4.77 6.66
N THR A 291 9.64 -4.02 7.62
CA THR A 291 9.64 -2.56 7.56
C THR A 291 11.03 -1.99 7.82
N ILE A 292 11.32 -0.85 7.21
CA ILE A 292 12.55 -0.09 7.44
C ILE A 292 12.18 1.23 8.10
N SER A 293 12.86 1.57 9.18
CA SER A 293 12.89 2.93 9.71
C SER A 293 14.22 3.59 9.33
N HIS A 294 14.15 4.83 8.86
CA HIS A 294 15.29 5.62 8.42
C HIS A 294 15.43 6.86 9.32
N ARG A 295 16.63 7.08 9.84
CA ARG A 295 16.94 8.20 10.73
C ARG A 295 18.17 8.94 10.22
N ILE A 296 18.05 10.26 10.10
CA ILE A 296 19.17 11.16 9.90
C ILE A 296 19.28 12.11 11.10
N SER A 297 20.48 12.31 11.62
CA SER A 297 20.76 13.33 12.64
C SER A 297 21.87 14.25 12.13
N CYS A 298 21.56 15.54 11.97
CA CYS A 298 22.45 16.55 11.42
C CYS A 298 22.68 17.69 12.41
N SER A 299 23.86 18.29 12.37
CA SER A 299 24.19 19.50 13.12
C SER A 299 25.19 20.34 12.31
N PRO A 300 25.11 21.68 12.34
CA PRO A 300 26.20 22.52 11.90
C PRO A 300 27.49 22.17 12.65
N VAL A 301 28.61 22.16 11.92
CA VAL A 301 29.93 21.78 12.47
C VAL A 301 31.01 22.81 12.17
N HIS A 302 31.95 22.96 13.11
CA HIS A 302 33.12 23.82 12.96
C HIS A 302 34.10 23.20 11.98
N LEU A 303 34.40 23.94 10.89
CA LEU A 303 35.39 23.49 9.91
C LEU A 303 36.83 23.60 10.40
N ASP A 304 37.14 24.41 11.42
CA ASP A 304 38.50 24.64 11.95
C ASP A 304 39.28 23.36 12.29
N PHE A 305 38.54 22.32 12.66
CA PHE A 305 39.04 21.02 13.04
C PHE A 305 39.20 20.03 11.88
N LEU A 306 38.55 20.34 10.76
CA LEU A 306 38.64 19.59 9.50
C LEU A 306 39.47 20.33 8.45
N THR A 307 39.91 21.55 8.76
CA THR A 307 40.59 22.46 7.82
C THR A 307 42.07 22.52 8.16
N TYR A 308 42.90 22.22 7.16
CA TYR A 308 44.35 22.25 7.26
C TYR A 308 44.90 23.28 6.28
N PRO A 309 45.75 24.23 6.73
CA PRO A 309 46.34 25.21 5.84
C PRO A 309 47.18 24.50 4.78
N PHE A 310 47.04 24.93 3.53
CA PHE A 310 47.77 24.37 2.39
C PHE A 310 48.33 25.50 1.54
N THR A 311 49.64 25.51 1.37
CA THR A 311 50.32 26.46 0.46
C THR A 311 50.36 25.85 -0.93
N ASN A 312 49.66 26.47 -1.89
CA ASN A 312 49.70 26.03 -3.27
C ASN A 312 51.05 26.42 -3.94
N GLN A 313 51.39 25.79 -5.07
CA GLN A 313 52.57 26.12 -5.89
C GLN A 313 52.63 27.62 -6.26
N THR A 314 51.48 28.29 -6.31
CA THR A 314 51.35 29.73 -6.59
C THR A 314 51.64 30.63 -5.38
N SER A 315 52.10 30.07 -4.26
CA SER A 315 52.32 30.78 -2.97
C SER A 315 51.07 31.43 -2.36
N ARG A 316 49.87 31.21 -2.92
CA ARG A 316 48.62 31.60 -2.27
C ARG A 316 48.31 30.62 -1.13
N ARG A 317 48.01 31.16 0.04
CA ARG A 317 47.53 30.39 1.20
C ARG A 317 46.08 30.01 0.98
N GLY A 318 45.82 28.72 0.81
CA GLY A 318 44.47 28.17 0.83
C GLY A 318 44.36 27.18 1.99
N SER A 319 43.30 26.38 1.98
CA SER A 319 43.15 25.30 2.95
C SER A 319 42.52 24.07 2.32
N LEU A 320 42.76 22.94 2.97
CA LEU A 320 42.18 21.66 2.63
C LEU A 320 41.18 21.27 3.73
N VAL A 321 39.91 21.16 3.36
CA VAL A 321 38.88 20.58 4.23
C VAL A 321 38.89 19.08 4.01
N THR A 322 39.17 18.27 5.04
CA THR A 322 39.26 16.81 4.95
C THR A 322 38.49 16.13 6.08
N VAL A 323 37.74 15.08 5.72
CA VAL A 323 37.12 14.17 6.70
C VAL A 323 38.00 12.97 7.00
N LYS A 324 39.12 12.81 6.29
CA LYS A 324 40.12 11.78 6.59
C LYS A 324 40.93 12.20 7.82
N TYR A 325 41.25 11.25 8.68
CA TYR A 325 42.28 11.45 9.70
C TYR A 325 43.64 11.63 9.02
N VAL A 326 44.20 12.82 9.11
CA VAL A 326 45.54 13.14 8.61
C VAL A 326 46.43 13.37 9.82
N GLY A 327 47.42 12.50 10.02
CA GLY A 327 48.50 12.80 10.95
C GLY A 327 49.26 14.03 10.45
N LEU A 328 49.72 14.90 11.35
CA LEU A 328 50.44 16.14 10.99
C LEU A 328 51.61 15.88 10.03
N ASP A 329 52.24 14.71 10.12
CA ASP A 329 53.39 14.31 9.30
C ASP A 329 53.02 13.83 7.88
N ASP A 330 51.73 13.56 7.60
CA ASP A 330 51.24 12.96 6.35
C ASP A 330 50.63 14.01 5.38
N LEU A 331 50.72 15.30 5.74
CA LEU A 331 50.25 16.43 4.90
C LEU A 331 51.12 16.65 3.65
N SER A 332 52.27 16.00 3.53
CA SER A 332 53.13 16.02 2.35
C SER A 332 52.71 15.02 1.26
N GLY A 333 51.80 14.10 1.55
CA GLY A 333 51.30 13.07 0.63
C GLY A 333 50.10 13.53 -0.20
N ASP A 334 49.89 12.86 -1.35
CA ASP A 334 48.83 13.15 -2.33
C ASP A 334 47.49 13.55 -1.68
N VAL A 335 47.00 14.74 -2.03
CA VAL A 335 45.68 15.23 -1.61
C VAL A 335 44.63 14.21 -2.02
N TRP A 336 44.03 13.53 -1.05
CA TRP A 336 43.02 12.50 -1.25
C TRP A 336 41.75 13.13 -1.83
N PRO A 337 41.55 13.14 -3.16
CA PRO A 337 40.55 14.00 -3.78
C PRO A 337 39.12 13.57 -3.42
N ASN A 338 38.97 12.35 -2.92
CA ASN A 338 37.69 11.77 -2.54
C ASN A 338 37.37 11.91 -1.04
N MET A 339 38.31 12.35 -0.20
CA MET A 339 38.07 12.57 1.24
C MET A 339 38.25 14.02 1.65
N SER A 340 38.61 14.87 0.69
CA SER A 340 38.96 16.25 0.92
C SER A 340 38.50 17.15 -0.21
N MET A 341 38.37 18.44 0.10
CA MET A 341 38.14 19.48 -0.88
C MET A 341 39.03 20.69 -0.58
N ARG A 342 39.40 21.42 -1.63
CA ARG A 342 40.21 22.63 -1.51
C ARG A 342 39.29 23.85 -1.41
N ILE A 343 39.66 24.74 -0.50
CA ILE A 343 39.14 26.10 -0.39
C ILE A 343 40.31 27.07 -0.61
N PHE A 344 40.00 28.26 -1.09
CA PHE A 344 41.00 29.22 -1.58
C PHE A 344 41.54 30.14 -0.48
N THR A 345 40.89 30.16 0.67
CA THR A 345 41.27 30.94 1.86
C THR A 345 41.56 30.01 3.04
N GLU A 346 41.95 30.60 4.18
CA GLU A 346 42.08 29.91 5.47
C GLU A 346 40.73 29.81 6.24
N ASN A 347 39.61 30.01 5.54
CA ASN A 347 38.23 29.99 6.04
C ASN A 347 37.91 30.93 7.23
N GLY A 348 38.69 32.02 7.39
CA GLY A 348 38.53 32.93 8.52
C GLY A 348 37.20 33.72 8.52
N PRO A 349 36.83 34.34 9.65
CA PRO A 349 37.60 34.38 10.89
C PRO A 349 37.53 33.04 11.66
N GLY A 350 38.67 32.48 12.04
CA GLY A 350 38.75 31.18 12.69
C GLY A 350 40.14 30.90 13.25
N ARG A 351 40.43 29.62 13.56
CA ARG A 351 41.71 29.20 14.15
C ARG A 351 42.94 29.64 13.36
N TRP A 352 42.84 29.67 12.02
CA TRP A 352 43.99 29.87 11.14
C TRP A 352 44.16 31.31 10.66
N SER A 353 43.07 32.08 10.58
CA SER A 353 43.08 33.45 10.04
C SER A 353 41.98 34.32 10.63
N ASN A 354 42.25 35.61 10.76
CA ASN A 354 41.26 36.64 11.10
C ASN A 354 40.64 37.30 9.85
N GLU A 355 41.06 36.89 8.65
CA GLU A 355 40.54 37.43 7.40
C GLU A 355 39.10 36.99 7.18
N ARG A 356 38.30 37.85 6.54
CA ARG A 356 36.91 37.55 6.20
C ARG A 356 36.87 36.74 4.91
N SER A 357 36.99 35.42 5.03
CA SER A 357 37.09 34.53 3.87
C SER A 357 35.91 34.62 2.91
N GLY A 358 34.69 34.83 3.42
CA GLY A 358 33.51 35.01 2.57
C GLY A 358 33.55 36.28 1.72
N LEU A 359 34.13 37.38 2.24
CA LEU A 359 34.35 38.61 1.47
C LEU A 359 35.38 38.42 0.37
N ILE A 360 36.48 37.72 0.66
CA ILE A 360 37.51 37.41 -0.34
C ILE A 360 36.93 36.53 -1.44
N ALA A 361 36.19 35.48 -1.06
CA ALA A 361 35.53 34.58 -2.00
C ALA A 361 34.57 35.29 -2.95
N TYR A 362 33.83 36.26 -2.41
CA TYR A 362 32.95 37.12 -3.18
C TYR A 362 33.71 38.04 -4.15
N GLN A 363 34.77 38.72 -3.69
CA GLN A 363 35.57 39.63 -4.52
C GLN A 363 36.30 38.92 -5.65
N GLU A 364 36.81 37.72 -5.39
CA GLU A 364 37.53 36.91 -6.37
C GLU A 364 36.58 36.10 -7.28
N GLY A 365 35.26 36.18 -7.07
CA GLY A 365 34.27 35.52 -7.91
C GLY A 365 34.32 33.99 -7.83
N TYR A 366 34.55 33.43 -6.64
CA TYR A 366 34.55 31.98 -6.47
C TYR A 366 33.17 31.40 -6.73
N LYS A 367 33.12 30.19 -7.29
CA LYS A 367 31.85 29.55 -7.62
C LYS A 367 31.20 28.97 -6.36
N ARG A 368 29.92 29.25 -6.17
CA ARG A 368 29.07 28.57 -5.20
C ARG A 368 29.07 27.05 -5.47
N ARG A 369 29.23 26.25 -4.43
CA ARG A 369 29.28 24.78 -4.55
C ARG A 369 28.93 24.09 -3.24
N LEU A 370 28.11 23.04 -3.29
CA LEU A 370 28.01 22.07 -2.20
C LEU A 370 28.85 20.83 -2.54
N THR A 371 29.62 20.36 -1.57
CA THR A 371 30.43 19.15 -1.69
C THR A 371 30.12 18.24 -0.50
N ILE A 372 29.86 16.96 -0.77
CA ILE A 372 29.69 15.94 0.26
C ILE A 372 31.01 15.21 0.50
N LEU A 373 31.43 15.10 1.76
CA LEU A 373 32.62 14.39 2.20
C LEU A 373 32.23 13.26 3.18
N PRO A 374 32.72 12.02 3.02
CA PRO A 374 33.56 11.57 1.91
C PRO A 374 32.79 11.67 0.58
N HIS A 375 33.53 11.88 -0.51
CA HIS A 375 32.96 11.90 -1.84
C HIS A 375 32.23 10.58 -2.12
N TYR A 376 31.13 10.63 -2.88
CA TYR A 376 30.29 9.47 -3.19
C TYR A 376 31.10 8.22 -3.59
N LEU A 377 32.11 8.39 -4.46
CA LEU A 377 32.98 7.30 -4.92
C LEU A 377 33.88 6.67 -3.83
N ALA A 378 34.22 7.41 -2.77
CA ALA A 378 34.99 6.89 -1.63
C ALA A 378 34.12 6.49 -0.44
N SER A 379 32.79 6.65 -0.56
CA SER A 379 31.86 6.24 0.50
C SER A 379 32.02 4.77 0.84
N GLY A 380 32.23 3.92 -0.18
CA GLY A 380 32.43 2.48 0.01
C GLY A 380 33.64 2.17 0.89
N GLN A 381 34.72 2.93 0.70
CA GLN A 381 35.96 2.83 1.47
C GLN A 381 35.78 3.37 2.89
N ALA A 382 35.20 4.55 3.07
CA ALA A 382 34.90 5.12 4.39
C ALA A 382 33.97 4.21 5.21
N LYS A 383 32.97 3.62 4.55
CA LYS A 383 32.03 2.66 5.17
C LYS A 383 32.71 1.33 5.54
N SER A 384 33.75 0.90 4.81
CA SER A 384 34.48 -0.34 5.13
C SER A 384 35.64 -0.12 6.11
N GLN A 385 36.16 1.10 6.20
CA GLN A 385 37.33 1.48 6.99
C GLN A 385 37.02 2.78 7.76
N PRO A 386 36.15 2.72 8.78
CA PRO A 386 35.76 3.90 9.57
C PRO A 386 36.97 4.55 10.25
N GLU A 387 38.05 3.82 10.49
CA GLU A 387 39.34 4.31 10.98
C GLU A 387 40.01 5.32 10.05
N LEU A 388 39.63 5.40 8.77
CA LEU A 388 40.11 6.45 7.88
C LEU A 388 39.47 7.80 8.18
N LEU A 389 38.28 7.83 8.78
CA LEU A 389 37.61 9.08 9.09
C LEU A 389 38.27 9.78 10.29
N HIS A 390 38.09 11.09 10.37
CA HIS A 390 38.53 11.89 11.51
C HIS A 390 37.90 11.34 12.81
N PRO A 391 38.66 11.15 13.92
CA PRO A 391 38.13 10.57 15.15
C PRO A 391 36.85 11.23 15.67
N TRP A 392 36.72 12.55 15.51
CA TRP A 392 35.51 13.31 15.91
C TRP A 392 34.28 13.10 15.04
N LEU A 393 34.45 12.52 13.85
CA LEU A 393 33.36 12.11 12.96
C LEU A 393 33.01 10.63 13.13
N ARG A 394 33.88 9.81 13.71
CA ARG A 394 33.68 8.36 13.78
C ARG A 394 32.48 8.03 14.66
N GLN A 395 31.61 7.21 14.11
CA GLN A 395 30.47 6.62 14.81
C GLN A 395 30.43 5.15 14.45
N GLU A 396 30.34 4.26 15.44
CA GLU A 396 30.31 2.81 15.20
C GLU A 396 28.97 2.36 14.60
N TRP A 397 27.90 3.06 14.98
CA TRP A 397 26.51 2.66 14.72
C TRP A 397 25.81 3.56 13.68
N ALA A 398 26.54 4.49 13.07
CA ALA A 398 26.00 5.43 12.10
C ALA A 398 26.99 5.68 10.96
N ALA A 399 26.47 6.05 9.79
CA ALA A 399 27.29 6.46 8.66
C ALA A 399 27.47 7.99 8.69
N PRO A 400 28.62 8.52 9.17
CA PRO A 400 28.87 9.95 9.21
C PRO A 400 29.26 10.50 7.84
N TRP A 401 28.84 11.73 7.55
CA TRP A 401 29.25 12.49 6.39
C TRP A 401 29.12 14.00 6.67
N VAL A 402 29.77 14.82 5.87
CA VAL A 402 29.81 16.28 6.02
C VAL A 402 29.43 16.92 4.69
N ALA A 403 28.37 17.73 4.72
CA ALA A 403 28.01 18.64 3.64
C ALA A 403 28.77 19.96 3.82
N VAL A 404 29.69 20.27 2.92
CA VAL A 404 30.47 21.51 2.92
C VAL A 404 29.92 22.44 1.85
N PHE A 405 29.40 23.59 2.27
CA PHE A 405 28.84 24.62 1.39
C PHE A 405 29.85 25.74 1.20
N GLN A 406 30.35 25.91 -0.02
CA GLN A 406 31.14 27.06 -0.45
C GLN A 406 30.18 28.15 -0.93
N ALA A 407 30.16 29.28 -0.23
CA ALA A 407 29.27 30.39 -0.54
C ALA A 407 29.61 31.04 -1.90
N GLY A 408 30.90 31.10 -2.25
CA GLY A 408 31.35 31.70 -3.51
C GLY A 408 30.98 33.19 -3.62
N ASP A 409 30.42 33.58 -4.75
CA ASP A 409 29.96 34.94 -5.06
C ASP A 409 28.51 35.24 -4.61
N SER A 410 27.94 34.40 -3.74
CA SER A 410 26.57 34.55 -3.24
C SER A 410 26.34 35.89 -2.53
N ARG A 411 25.17 36.49 -2.81
CA ARG A 411 24.70 37.75 -2.20
C ARG A 411 23.36 37.52 -1.52
N TYR A 412 23.17 38.16 -0.38
CA TYR A 412 21.94 38.11 0.40
C TYR A 412 21.33 39.50 0.51
N GLY A 413 20.00 39.61 0.41
CA GLY A 413 19.30 40.90 0.49
C GLY A 413 19.14 41.45 1.92
N PHE A 414 19.49 40.64 2.92
CA PHE A 414 19.31 40.91 4.34
C PHE A 414 20.32 40.08 5.14
N GLU A 415 20.50 40.45 6.41
CA GLU A 415 21.39 39.74 7.32
C GLU A 415 20.84 38.35 7.66
N ILE A 416 21.69 37.33 7.56
CA ILE A 416 21.33 35.93 7.87
C ILE A 416 22.17 35.46 9.04
N SER A 417 21.52 35.14 10.16
CA SER A 417 22.13 34.58 11.37
C SER A 417 22.00 33.05 11.43
N ASP A 418 22.13 32.38 10.29
CA ASP A 418 22.09 30.93 10.17
C ASP A 418 23.52 30.36 10.17
N PRO A 419 23.83 29.29 10.91
CA PRO A 419 25.19 28.74 10.97
C PRO A 419 25.72 28.14 9.66
N PHE A 420 24.84 27.73 8.75
CA PHE A 420 25.23 27.17 7.44
C PHE A 420 25.22 28.23 6.34
N PHE A 421 24.31 29.21 6.42
CA PHE A 421 24.16 30.28 5.43
C PHE A 421 24.48 31.68 5.98
N SER A 422 25.37 31.78 6.96
CA SER A 422 25.65 33.01 7.71
C SER A 422 26.13 34.14 6.80
N ALA A 423 25.48 35.31 6.90
CA ALA A 423 25.84 36.52 6.16
C ALA A 423 25.48 37.76 6.98
N ARG A 424 26.41 38.21 7.84
CA ARG A 424 26.22 39.39 8.71
C ARG A 424 26.86 40.65 8.17
N ASN A 425 27.77 40.50 7.21
CA ASN A 425 28.50 41.62 6.62
C ASN A 425 27.68 42.30 5.52
N CYS A 426 26.88 43.28 5.92
CA CYS A 426 25.98 44.02 5.04
C CYS A 426 26.53 45.39 4.64
N HIS A 427 26.47 45.69 3.34
CA HIS A 427 26.77 47.00 2.78
C HIS A 427 25.49 47.62 2.23
N LYS A 428 25.24 48.89 2.59
CA LYS A 428 24.18 49.69 1.99
C LYS A 428 24.72 50.26 0.68
N ASN A 429 24.18 49.81 -0.45
CA ASN A 429 24.51 50.41 -1.73
C ASN A 429 23.82 51.77 -1.81
N GLY A 430 24.58 52.86 -1.87
CA GLY A 430 24.06 54.24 -1.95
C GLY A 430 23.35 54.60 -3.28
N GLY A 431 22.79 53.62 -3.98
CA GLY A 431 21.99 53.83 -5.17
C GLY A 431 20.55 54.24 -4.82
N GLU A 432 19.80 54.66 -5.84
CA GLU A 432 18.42 55.18 -5.75
C GLU A 432 17.45 54.27 -4.96
N TYR A 433 17.71 52.96 -4.91
CA TYR A 433 16.86 51.96 -4.25
C TYR A 433 17.32 51.49 -2.86
N ASN A 434 18.38 52.07 -2.26
CA ASN A 434 18.88 51.71 -0.92
C ASN A 434 18.90 50.19 -0.65
N THR A 435 19.45 49.41 -1.57
CA THR A 435 19.50 47.95 -1.40
C THR A 435 20.63 47.58 -0.44
N THR A 436 20.30 46.77 0.57
CA THR A 436 21.30 46.18 1.47
C THR A 436 21.78 44.88 0.83
N THR A 437 23.09 44.75 0.65
CA THR A 437 23.72 43.51 0.15
C THR A 437 24.60 42.95 1.26
N CYS A 438 24.27 41.76 1.72
CA CYS A 438 25.05 41.02 2.70
C CYS A 438 25.85 39.92 2.00
N ILE A 439 27.08 39.71 2.48
CA ILE A 439 28.02 38.71 1.95
C ILE A 439 28.20 37.64 3.03
N ALA A 440 28.47 36.41 2.62
CA ALA A 440 28.74 35.30 3.53
C ALA A 440 29.88 35.63 4.50
N ASP A 441 29.78 35.14 5.73
CA ASP A 441 30.81 35.38 6.75
C ASP A 441 32.08 34.55 6.47
N HIS A 442 31.91 33.32 5.97
CA HIS A 442 32.98 32.38 5.63
C HIS A 442 32.95 31.98 4.15
N GLU A 443 34.10 31.59 3.58
CA GLU A 443 34.14 30.98 2.24
C GLU A 443 33.37 29.66 2.24
N ALA A 444 33.58 28.85 3.28
CA ALA A 444 32.94 27.56 3.45
C ALA A 444 32.35 27.38 4.85
N THR A 445 31.17 26.77 4.90
CA THR A 445 30.47 26.33 6.11
C THR A 445 30.12 24.85 5.98
N ALA A 446 29.75 24.18 7.07
CA ALA A 446 29.44 22.76 7.01
C ALA A 446 28.32 22.31 7.95
N VAL A 447 27.61 21.29 7.50
CA VAL A 447 26.68 20.49 8.31
C VAL A 447 27.19 19.05 8.32
N GLY A 448 27.47 18.53 9.50
CA GLY A 448 27.74 17.11 9.71
C GLY A 448 26.44 16.36 9.88
N CYS A 449 26.32 15.19 9.27
CA CYS A 449 25.16 14.32 9.39
C CYS A 449 25.58 12.88 9.67
N THR A 450 24.72 12.16 10.39
CA THR A 450 24.82 10.74 10.66
C THR A 450 23.56 10.05 10.15
N GLU A 451 23.71 8.96 9.43
CA GLU A 451 22.60 8.22 8.83
C GLU A 451 22.51 6.79 9.38
N GLN A 452 21.30 6.38 9.76
CA GLN A 452 21.01 5.15 10.46
C GLN A 452 19.70 4.51 10.00
N TYR A 453 19.62 3.20 10.15
CA TYR A 453 18.47 2.38 9.76
C TYR A 453 18.15 1.37 10.86
N SER A 454 16.87 1.08 11.03
CA SER A 454 16.34 0.01 11.86
C SER A 454 15.40 -0.83 10.99
N ILE A 455 15.56 -2.14 10.97
CA ILE A 455 14.70 -3.04 10.20
C ILE A 455 13.87 -3.84 11.19
N CYS A 456 12.56 -3.91 10.98
CA CYS A 456 11.66 -4.70 11.80
C CYS A 456 11.06 -5.84 10.97
N SER A 457 10.84 -6.99 11.62
CA SER A 457 10.13 -8.14 11.06
C SER A 457 8.94 -8.46 11.93
N GLY A 458 7.74 -8.41 11.35
CA GLY A 458 6.51 -8.83 12.03
C GLY A 458 6.51 -10.33 12.36
N ASP A 459 7.19 -11.15 11.53
CA ASP A 459 7.32 -12.59 11.75
C ASP A 459 8.17 -12.93 12.99
N LEU A 460 9.17 -12.10 13.31
CA LEU A 460 10.04 -12.26 14.48
C LEU A 460 9.59 -11.42 15.69
N ASP A 461 8.63 -10.51 15.51
CA ASP A 461 8.32 -9.42 16.47
C ASP A 461 9.59 -8.71 16.98
N TYR A 462 10.54 -8.48 16.07
CA TYR A 462 11.86 -7.96 16.39
C TYR A 462 12.27 -6.82 15.45
N CYS A 463 12.82 -5.77 16.04
CA CYS A 463 13.47 -4.67 15.34
C CYS A 463 14.98 -4.67 15.63
N SER A 464 15.79 -4.55 14.58
CA SER A 464 17.22 -4.32 14.77
C SER A 464 17.46 -3.01 15.54
N PRO A 465 18.58 -2.88 16.27
CA PRO A 465 19.02 -1.57 16.72
C PRO A 465 19.25 -0.64 15.51
N TRP A 466 19.42 0.65 15.80
CA TRP A 466 19.80 1.64 14.79
C TRP A 466 21.24 1.43 14.34
N LEU A 467 21.41 1.00 13.10
CA LEU A 467 22.70 0.62 12.52
C LEU A 467 22.93 1.33 11.19
N THR A 468 24.12 1.17 10.62
CA THR A 468 24.43 1.68 9.27
C THR A 468 23.64 0.91 8.19
N SER A 469 23.54 1.46 6.97
CA SER A 469 22.87 0.79 5.83
C SER A 469 23.46 -0.57 5.47
N ARG A 470 24.71 -0.86 5.86
CA ARG A 470 25.33 -2.19 5.67
C ARG A 470 25.04 -3.14 6.83
N LEU A 471 25.08 -2.65 8.06
CA LEU A 471 24.98 -3.49 9.25
C LEU A 471 23.54 -3.90 9.56
N ALA A 472 22.55 -3.01 9.38
CA ALA A 472 21.14 -3.32 9.64
C ALA A 472 20.63 -4.52 8.79
N PRO A 473 20.74 -4.51 7.45
CA PRO A 473 20.32 -5.66 6.64
C PRO A 473 21.11 -6.93 6.95
N LYS A 474 22.42 -6.81 7.21
CA LYS A 474 23.28 -7.96 7.53
C LYS A 474 22.86 -8.64 8.84
N LEU A 475 22.58 -7.86 9.89
CA LEU A 475 22.10 -8.38 11.16
C LEU A 475 20.73 -9.05 10.99
N MET A 476 19.79 -8.38 10.32
CA MET A 476 18.46 -8.94 10.10
C MET A 476 18.50 -10.24 9.27
N TRP A 477 19.33 -10.28 8.23
CA TRP A 477 19.58 -11.50 7.44
C TRP A 477 20.08 -12.66 8.31
N TYR A 478 21.04 -12.38 9.21
CA TYR A 478 21.58 -13.38 10.13
C TYR A 478 20.51 -13.92 11.08
N LEU A 479 19.72 -13.03 11.70
CA LEU A 479 18.64 -13.40 12.62
C LEU A 479 17.56 -14.24 11.95
N LEU A 480 17.12 -13.86 10.75
CA LEU A 480 16.12 -14.62 9.99
C LEU A 480 16.64 -16.01 9.60
N ASN A 481 17.91 -16.12 9.18
CA ASN A 481 18.51 -17.42 8.88
C ASN A 481 18.59 -18.31 10.12
N GLN A 482 18.98 -17.77 11.28
CA GLN A 482 19.04 -18.56 12.51
C GLN A 482 17.66 -19.04 12.97
N ALA A 483 16.62 -18.26 12.74
CA ALA A 483 15.25 -18.62 13.03
C ALA A 483 14.60 -19.55 11.97
N GLY A 484 15.34 -19.98 10.95
CA GLY A 484 14.86 -20.90 9.90
C GLY A 484 14.04 -20.23 8.80
N PHE A 485 14.05 -18.90 8.72
CA PHE A 485 13.34 -18.10 7.73
C PHE A 485 14.22 -17.81 6.49
N GLU A 486 14.60 -18.86 5.75
CA GLU A 486 15.52 -18.73 4.60
C GLU A 486 15.02 -17.77 3.50
N ALA A 487 13.72 -17.84 3.17
CA ALA A 487 13.15 -17.04 2.09
C ALA A 487 13.02 -15.54 2.46
N PRO A 488 12.53 -15.15 3.66
CA PRO A 488 12.63 -13.78 4.16
C PRO A 488 14.06 -13.29 4.24
N ALA A 489 15.00 -14.13 4.70
CA ALA A 489 16.40 -13.74 4.81
C ALA A 489 16.97 -13.34 3.45
N ARG A 490 16.80 -14.17 2.41
CA ARG A 490 17.25 -13.82 1.05
C ARG A 490 16.64 -12.52 0.54
N GLU A 491 15.37 -12.29 0.83
CA GLU A 491 14.73 -11.02 0.47
C GLU A 491 15.32 -9.82 1.22
N VAL A 492 15.66 -9.97 2.51
CA VAL A 492 16.38 -8.95 3.28
C VAL A 492 17.76 -8.67 2.68
N ALA A 493 18.51 -9.70 2.30
CA ALA A 493 19.84 -9.54 1.72
C ALA A 493 19.83 -8.70 0.43
N ILE A 494 18.80 -8.88 -0.40
CA ILE A 494 18.74 -8.25 -1.74
C ILE A 494 17.96 -6.93 -1.68
N LEU A 495 16.74 -6.95 -1.16
CA LEU A 495 15.85 -5.79 -1.20
C LEU A 495 16.17 -4.78 -0.10
N MET A 496 16.38 -5.21 1.15
CA MET A 496 16.61 -4.24 2.23
C MET A 496 17.99 -3.56 2.11
N TYR A 497 19.00 -4.28 1.64
CA TYR A 497 20.28 -3.66 1.31
C TYR A 497 20.13 -2.60 0.21
N SER A 498 19.35 -2.90 -0.84
CA SER A 498 19.08 -1.94 -1.92
C SER A 498 18.26 -0.74 -1.41
N MET A 499 17.19 -0.99 -0.65
CA MET A 499 16.31 0.06 -0.13
C MET A 499 17.05 1.02 0.79
N THR A 500 17.85 0.53 1.74
CA THR A 500 18.64 1.42 2.60
C THR A 500 19.59 2.30 1.79
N SER A 501 20.15 1.80 0.68
CA SER A 501 20.94 2.61 -0.25
C SER A 501 20.10 3.62 -1.04
N TRP A 502 18.91 3.24 -1.50
CA TRP A 502 18.05 4.10 -2.32
C TRP A 502 17.43 5.26 -1.54
N PHE A 503 17.07 5.01 -0.29
CA PHE A 503 16.51 6.01 0.62
C PHE A 503 17.59 6.88 1.30
N SER A 504 18.87 6.57 1.08
CA SER A 504 19.99 7.29 1.69
C SER A 504 20.07 8.73 1.19
N VAL A 505 20.03 9.66 2.14
CA VAL A 505 20.31 11.08 1.94
C VAL A 505 21.73 11.27 1.44
N PHE A 506 22.69 10.55 2.02
CA PHE A 506 24.09 10.62 1.61
C PHE A 506 24.28 10.22 0.15
N GLU A 507 23.75 9.07 -0.27
CA GLU A 507 23.89 8.59 -1.65
C GLU A 507 23.20 9.54 -2.63
N TYR A 508 21.99 10.02 -2.27
CA TYR A 508 21.25 10.97 -3.09
C TYR A 508 22.01 12.29 -3.31
N ILE A 509 22.36 13.02 -2.24
CA ILE A 509 23.04 14.32 -2.39
C ILE A 509 24.44 14.11 -2.97
N GLY A 510 25.15 13.06 -2.55
CA GLY A 510 26.48 12.73 -3.07
C GLY A 510 26.47 12.54 -4.59
N MET A 511 25.45 11.84 -5.10
CA MET A 511 25.28 11.63 -6.54
C MET A 511 24.91 12.91 -7.28
N VAL A 512 23.94 13.69 -6.78
CA VAL A 512 23.52 14.97 -7.41
C VAL A 512 24.67 15.97 -7.44
N THR A 513 25.39 16.14 -6.33
CA THR A 513 26.53 17.06 -6.23
C THR A 513 27.70 16.64 -7.12
N TRP A 514 27.92 15.33 -7.28
CA TRP A 514 28.95 14.80 -8.19
C TRP A 514 28.64 15.14 -9.66
N LEU A 515 27.38 14.98 -10.08
CA LEU A 515 26.94 15.17 -11.46
C LEU A 515 26.79 16.64 -11.85
N ASN A 516 26.02 17.39 -11.04
CA ASN A 516 25.57 18.74 -11.42
C ASN A 516 26.41 19.83 -10.75
N ARG A 517 27.17 19.51 -9.68
CA ARG A 517 27.87 20.46 -8.80
C ARG A 517 27.00 21.61 -8.27
N ARG A 518 25.68 21.54 -8.47
CA ARG A 518 24.65 22.50 -8.04
C ARG A 518 23.78 21.82 -7.00
N VAL A 519 23.97 22.19 -5.74
CA VAL A 519 23.03 22.04 -4.63
C VAL A 519 23.48 23.17 -3.68
N PRO A 520 22.63 24.10 -3.24
CA PRO A 520 21.49 23.85 -2.36
C PRO A 520 20.14 23.94 -3.05
N VAL A 521 19.14 23.28 -2.46
CA VAL A 521 17.78 23.19 -3.00
C VAL A 521 17.05 24.51 -2.88
N THR A 522 17.36 25.30 -1.86
CA THR A 522 16.92 26.68 -1.82
C THR A 522 17.74 27.55 -2.78
N ASP A 523 17.51 27.39 -4.08
CA ASP A 523 17.89 28.39 -5.07
C ASP A 523 16.85 29.51 -5.03
N TYR A 524 16.82 30.25 -3.92
CA TYR A 524 15.98 31.44 -3.73
C TYR A 524 16.37 32.60 -4.66
N THR A 525 17.34 32.40 -5.55
CA THR A 525 17.68 33.34 -6.59
C THR A 525 16.59 33.30 -7.65
N ASP A 526 15.66 34.26 -7.58
CA ASP A 526 14.98 34.74 -8.78
C ASP A 526 16.07 35.05 -9.83
N GLY A 527 15.82 34.90 -11.14
CA GLY A 527 16.85 34.95 -12.21
C GLY A 527 17.77 36.19 -12.25
N MET A 528 17.55 37.14 -11.33
CA MET A 528 18.40 38.29 -10.99
C MET A 528 19.38 38.06 -9.81
N GLY A 529 19.45 36.89 -9.20
CA GLY A 529 20.39 36.57 -8.11
C GLY A 529 20.02 37.14 -6.73
N ILE A 530 18.77 37.57 -6.50
CA ILE A 530 18.33 38.20 -5.25
C ILE A 530 17.28 37.34 -4.55
N LEU A 531 17.58 36.88 -3.33
CA LEU A 531 16.63 36.19 -2.46
C LEU A 531 15.46 37.12 -2.05
N ARG A 532 14.30 36.99 -2.72
CA ARG A 532 13.11 37.82 -2.41
C ARG A 532 12.10 37.19 -1.45
N HIS A 533 12.11 35.86 -1.25
CA HIS A 533 11.02 35.14 -0.56
C HIS A 533 11.38 34.57 0.84
N ALA A 534 12.49 34.99 1.43
CA ALA A 534 12.90 34.54 2.76
C ALA A 534 12.30 35.27 3.99
N PRO A 535 11.49 36.37 3.92
CA PRO A 535 11.17 37.13 5.14
C PRO A 535 10.19 36.43 6.12
N LEU A 536 9.75 35.20 5.82
CA LEU A 536 8.86 34.40 6.67
C LEU A 536 9.51 33.11 7.22
N MET A 537 10.74 32.80 6.80
CA MET A 537 11.45 31.62 7.29
C MET A 537 12.27 32.03 8.52
N ASP A 538 12.02 31.35 9.64
CA ASP A 538 12.75 31.45 10.90
C ASP A 538 14.28 31.37 10.71
N LYS A 539 15.02 31.70 11.78
CA LYS A 539 16.50 31.79 11.89
C LYS A 539 17.30 30.53 11.49
N GLU A 540 16.68 29.49 10.92
CA GLU A 540 17.23 28.15 10.75
C GLU A 540 17.02 27.60 9.32
N LEU A 541 17.50 28.33 8.31
CA LEU A 541 17.50 27.90 6.91
C LEU A 541 18.18 26.53 6.69
N TRP A 542 19.22 26.23 7.46
CA TRP A 542 19.91 24.92 7.39
C TRP A 542 18.98 23.74 7.71
N VAL A 543 17.98 23.95 8.56
CA VAL A 543 17.03 22.91 8.97
C VAL A 543 16.09 22.58 7.83
N GLU A 544 15.59 23.61 7.16
CA GLU A 544 14.74 23.43 5.98
C GLU A 544 15.50 22.77 4.84
N GLU A 545 16.76 23.15 4.61
CA GLU A 545 17.61 22.51 3.61
C GLU A 545 17.79 21.00 3.91
N VAL A 546 18.07 20.62 5.16
CA VAL A 546 18.20 19.19 5.56
C VAL A 546 16.86 18.44 5.43
N LYS A 547 15.73 19.06 5.79
CA LYS A 547 14.40 18.46 5.57
C LYS A 547 14.12 18.20 4.10
N ILE A 548 14.51 19.14 3.24
CA ILE A 548 14.34 19.00 1.80
C ILE A 548 15.23 17.88 1.26
N TRP A 549 16.49 17.81 1.69
CA TRP A 549 17.37 16.68 1.33
C TRP A 549 16.76 15.33 1.67
N PHE A 550 16.20 15.20 2.88
CA PHE A 550 15.55 13.98 3.33
C PHE A 550 14.30 13.63 2.51
N ARG A 551 13.45 14.61 2.19
CA ARG A 551 12.26 14.40 1.34
C ARG A 551 12.64 14.03 -0.10
N LYS A 552 13.67 14.68 -0.66
CA LYS A 552 14.17 14.36 -1.99
C LYS A 552 14.80 12.98 -2.05
N SER A 553 15.56 12.56 -1.03
CA SER A 553 16.10 11.19 -0.96
C SER A 553 14.99 10.14 -0.86
N ILE A 554 13.89 10.45 -0.17
CA ILE A 554 12.72 9.60 -0.13
C ILE A 554 12.10 9.45 -1.52
N LEU A 555 11.86 10.56 -2.21
CA LEU A 555 11.31 10.54 -3.57
C LEU A 555 12.25 9.80 -4.53
N ALA A 556 13.55 10.04 -4.44
CA ALA A 556 14.57 9.31 -5.18
C ALA A 556 14.45 7.80 -4.92
N GLY A 557 14.33 7.40 -3.65
CA GLY A 557 14.18 6.00 -3.27
C GLY A 557 12.94 5.34 -3.84
N LEU A 558 11.80 6.04 -3.84
CA LEU A 558 10.57 5.56 -4.49
C LEU A 558 10.71 5.43 -6.00
N LEU A 559 11.32 6.42 -6.66
CA LEU A 559 11.56 6.38 -8.10
C LEU A 559 12.56 5.26 -8.48
N HIS A 560 13.56 5.00 -7.64
CA HIS A 560 14.50 3.89 -7.80
C HIS A 560 13.82 2.53 -7.58
N ALA A 561 12.90 2.41 -6.62
CA ALA A 561 12.12 1.20 -6.42
C ALA A 561 11.14 0.95 -7.59
N GLN A 562 10.50 2.00 -8.11
CA GLN A 562 9.69 1.93 -9.33
C GLN A 562 10.49 1.51 -10.56
N LEU A 563 11.76 1.93 -10.59
CA LEU A 563 12.76 1.51 -11.55
C LEU A 563 13.27 0.09 -11.35
N GLY A 564 12.82 -0.64 -10.32
CA GLY A 564 13.29 -1.94 -9.81
C GLY A 564 13.39 -3.07 -10.84
N ALA A 565 13.33 -2.75 -12.12
CA ALA A 565 13.71 -3.60 -13.19
C ALA A 565 15.22 -3.83 -13.39
N ASN A 566 16.18 -3.30 -12.61
CA ASN A 566 17.62 -3.48 -12.93
C ASN A 566 18.52 -3.45 -11.69
N PHE A 567 18.51 -4.51 -10.88
CA PHE A 567 19.38 -4.59 -9.70
C PHE A 567 20.84 -4.78 -10.07
N PHE A 568 21.67 -3.86 -9.57
CA PHE A 568 23.09 -4.12 -9.37
C PHE A 568 23.28 -4.92 -8.07
N ILE A 569 23.01 -6.22 -8.09
CA ILE A 569 23.58 -7.10 -7.04
C ILE A 569 25.07 -7.13 -7.32
N TRP A 570 25.85 -6.50 -6.44
CA TRP A 570 27.29 -6.38 -6.59
C TRP A 570 27.91 -7.77 -6.79
N ASN A 571 28.39 -8.04 -8.00
CA ASN A 571 29.38 -9.06 -8.35
C ASN A 571 29.18 -10.47 -7.79
N THR A 572 27.94 -10.95 -7.71
CA THR A 572 27.71 -12.40 -7.70
C THR A 572 27.62 -12.84 -9.17
N ASP A 573 28.79 -12.94 -9.82
CA ASP A 573 28.93 -13.52 -11.17
C ASP A 573 28.72 -15.04 -11.15
N ASP A 574 28.51 -15.62 -9.97
CA ASP A 574 28.16 -17.02 -9.81
C ASP A 574 26.72 -17.32 -10.26
N GLU A 575 26.49 -18.59 -10.62
CA GLU A 575 25.17 -19.07 -11.03
C GLU A 575 24.10 -18.86 -9.93
N GLU A 576 24.52 -18.91 -8.67
CA GLU A 576 23.66 -18.68 -7.51
C GLU A 576 23.18 -17.22 -7.45
N GLY A 577 24.06 -16.25 -7.66
CA GLY A 577 23.73 -14.85 -7.79
C GLY A 577 22.74 -14.57 -8.92
N GLN A 578 22.93 -15.18 -10.09
CA GLN A 578 21.99 -15.06 -11.21
C GLN A 578 20.63 -15.70 -10.90
N ARG A 579 20.62 -16.84 -10.21
CA ARG A 579 19.38 -17.46 -9.73
C ARG A 579 18.65 -16.55 -8.74
N TRP A 580 19.38 -15.96 -7.79
CA TRP A 580 18.83 -15.02 -6.82
C TRP A 580 18.29 -13.75 -7.47
N LYS A 581 19.00 -13.18 -8.46
CA LYS A 581 18.49 -12.05 -9.27
C LYS A 581 17.15 -12.38 -9.92
N LYS A 582 17.01 -13.60 -10.47
CA LYS A 582 15.78 -14.05 -11.11
C LYS A 582 14.64 -14.29 -10.12
N GLU A 583 14.94 -14.84 -8.95
CA GLU A 583 13.94 -15.21 -7.94
C GLU A 583 13.47 -14.01 -7.10
N TYR A 584 14.38 -13.10 -6.77
CA TYR A 584 14.15 -11.99 -5.84
C TYR A 584 14.24 -10.61 -6.47
N GLY A 585 14.46 -10.51 -7.78
CA GLY A 585 14.40 -9.23 -8.48
C GLY A 585 13.03 -8.56 -8.32
N LEU A 586 12.99 -7.22 -8.25
CA LEU A 586 11.73 -6.46 -8.28
C LEU A 586 11.04 -6.47 -9.65
N CYS A 587 11.59 -7.18 -10.63
CA CYS A 587 10.98 -7.39 -11.93
C CYS A 587 9.56 -7.95 -11.83
N GLY A 588 8.60 -7.14 -12.28
CA GLY A 588 7.20 -7.46 -12.10
C GLY A 588 6.79 -7.58 -10.63
N ARG A 589 7.49 -7.01 -9.67
CA ARG A 589 7.02 -6.83 -8.29
C ARG A 589 6.76 -5.36 -7.98
N VAL A 590 7.20 -4.45 -8.84
CA VAL A 590 6.94 -3.02 -8.69
C VAL A 590 5.44 -2.74 -8.70
N LEU A 591 5.01 -1.88 -7.77
CA LEU A 591 3.66 -1.38 -7.61
C LEU A 591 3.65 0.14 -7.87
N PHE A 592 2.63 0.62 -8.57
CA PHE A 592 2.40 2.04 -8.81
C PHE A 592 0.90 2.30 -9.02
N ARG A 593 0.48 3.57 -8.99
CA ARG A 593 -0.91 3.96 -9.24
C ARG A 593 -1.12 4.24 -10.73
N ASP A 594 -2.14 3.64 -11.33
CA ASP A 594 -2.50 3.89 -12.73
C ASP A 594 -4.01 4.16 -12.88
N PRO A 595 -4.42 5.32 -13.42
CA PRO A 595 -5.83 5.70 -13.52
C PRO A 595 -6.59 5.00 -14.66
N ASN A 596 -5.90 4.32 -15.58
CA ASN A 596 -6.48 3.68 -16.76
C ASN A 596 -6.80 2.19 -16.55
N HIS A 597 -6.60 1.70 -15.32
CA HIS A 597 -6.84 0.32 -14.93
C HIS A 597 -7.77 0.26 -13.73
N ILE A 598 -8.40 -0.90 -13.55
CA ILE A 598 -9.24 -1.23 -12.40
C ILE A 598 -8.78 -2.59 -11.85
N ASN A 599 -8.63 -2.65 -10.53
CA ASN A 599 -8.42 -3.88 -9.80
C ASN A 599 -9.76 -4.49 -9.38
N ILE A 600 -9.92 -5.78 -9.62
CA ILE A 600 -11.11 -6.57 -9.29
C ILE A 600 -10.66 -7.68 -8.33
N ASP A 601 -11.27 -7.77 -7.16
CA ASP A 601 -11.11 -8.91 -6.24
C ASP A 601 -11.63 -10.18 -6.93
N TRP A 602 -10.70 -11.05 -7.30
CA TRP A 602 -10.99 -12.26 -8.05
C TRP A 602 -11.86 -13.23 -7.25
N ILE A 603 -11.59 -13.38 -5.95
CA ILE A 603 -12.36 -14.28 -5.10
C ILE A 603 -13.75 -13.68 -4.85
N GLY A 604 -13.80 -12.37 -4.53
CA GLY A 604 -15.05 -11.63 -4.37
C GLY A 604 -15.95 -11.71 -5.60
N LEU A 605 -15.39 -11.60 -6.80
CA LEU A 605 -16.12 -11.76 -8.06
C LEU A 605 -16.76 -13.16 -8.17
N TRP A 606 -16.01 -14.23 -7.94
CA TRP A 606 -16.53 -15.59 -8.07
C TRP A 606 -17.54 -15.96 -6.97
N ILE A 607 -17.34 -15.51 -5.73
CA ILE A 607 -18.33 -15.66 -4.66
C ILE A 607 -19.65 -14.98 -5.05
N SER A 608 -19.55 -13.79 -5.62
CA SER A 608 -20.70 -13.03 -6.11
C SER A 608 -21.42 -13.77 -7.23
N VAL A 609 -20.69 -14.23 -8.25
CA VAL A 609 -21.26 -15.01 -9.37
C VAL A 609 -21.87 -16.32 -8.89
N ALA A 610 -21.23 -17.04 -7.97
CA ALA A 610 -21.71 -18.33 -7.45
C ALA A 610 -22.98 -18.15 -6.59
N SER A 611 -23.01 -17.19 -5.68
CA SER A 611 -24.17 -16.91 -4.83
C SER A 611 -25.41 -16.50 -5.66
N LEU A 612 -25.19 -15.64 -6.64
CA LEU A 612 -26.18 -15.23 -7.63
C LEU A 612 -26.65 -16.42 -8.50
N GLY A 613 -25.72 -17.27 -8.94
CA GLY A 613 -26.00 -18.49 -9.68
C GLY A 613 -26.84 -19.50 -8.89
N LEU A 614 -26.62 -19.62 -7.58
CA LEU A 614 -27.45 -20.47 -6.71
C LEU A 614 -28.90 -19.99 -6.67
N VAL A 615 -29.15 -18.68 -6.52
CA VAL A 615 -30.51 -18.11 -6.56
C VAL A 615 -31.18 -18.44 -7.90
N TRP A 616 -30.44 -18.34 -9.00
CA TRP A 616 -30.92 -18.70 -10.33
C TRP A 616 -31.32 -20.18 -10.43
N ILE A 617 -30.46 -21.10 -9.96
CA ILE A 617 -30.72 -22.55 -9.95
C ILE A 617 -31.92 -22.88 -9.05
N PHE A 618 -31.99 -22.30 -7.84
CA PHE A 618 -33.12 -22.50 -6.93
C PHE A 618 -34.45 -22.07 -7.55
N SER A 619 -34.47 -20.97 -8.31
CA SER A 619 -35.69 -20.54 -9.01
C SER A 619 -36.15 -21.58 -10.00
N TRP A 620 -35.22 -22.17 -10.78
CA TRP A 620 -35.57 -23.25 -11.70
C TRP A 620 -36.07 -24.48 -10.95
N CYS A 621 -35.47 -24.84 -9.82
CA CYS A 621 -35.97 -25.94 -8.99
C CYS A 621 -37.40 -25.69 -8.47
N VAL A 622 -37.78 -24.45 -8.18
CA VAL A 622 -39.15 -24.07 -7.78
C VAL A 622 -40.11 -24.21 -8.95
N ASP A 623 -39.77 -23.68 -10.13
CA ASP A 623 -40.59 -23.78 -11.35
C ASP A 623 -40.80 -25.23 -11.77
N TYR A 624 -39.72 -26.01 -11.74
CA TYR A 624 -39.75 -27.42 -12.09
C TYR A 624 -40.25 -28.31 -10.96
N ARG A 625 -40.56 -27.83 -9.75
CA ARG A 625 -40.93 -28.70 -8.62
C ARG A 625 -42.18 -29.54 -8.90
N GLY A 626 -43.12 -29.05 -9.72
CA GLY A 626 -44.25 -29.86 -10.20
C GLY A 626 -43.78 -31.04 -11.05
N ILE A 627 -42.88 -30.78 -12.00
CA ILE A 627 -42.29 -31.78 -12.90
C ILE A 627 -41.32 -32.70 -12.13
N LEU A 628 -40.52 -32.18 -11.21
CA LEU A 628 -39.55 -32.92 -10.40
C LEU A 628 -40.25 -33.78 -9.35
N ASN A 629 -41.30 -33.30 -8.68
CA ASN A 629 -42.08 -34.15 -7.78
C ASN A 629 -42.78 -35.27 -8.56
N ASP A 630 -43.29 -35.01 -9.76
CA ASP A 630 -43.89 -36.05 -10.59
C ASP A 630 -42.85 -36.99 -11.22
N PHE A 631 -41.67 -36.48 -11.56
CA PHE A 631 -40.55 -37.27 -12.05
C PHE A 631 -39.98 -38.14 -10.93
N TRP A 632 -39.69 -37.58 -9.76
CA TRP A 632 -39.25 -38.33 -8.58
C TRP A 632 -40.34 -39.26 -8.08
N LYS A 633 -41.62 -38.90 -8.05
CA LYS A 633 -42.71 -39.87 -7.76
C LYS A 633 -42.68 -41.01 -8.78
N ARG A 634 -42.55 -40.74 -10.08
CA ARG A 634 -42.47 -41.78 -11.11
C ARG A 634 -41.21 -42.65 -11.00
N VAL A 635 -40.06 -42.06 -10.70
CA VAL A 635 -38.78 -42.76 -10.48
C VAL A 635 -38.83 -43.58 -9.20
N PHE A 636 -39.31 -43.04 -8.08
CA PHE A 636 -39.46 -43.75 -6.82
C PHE A 636 -40.51 -44.85 -6.91
N ILE A 637 -41.62 -44.64 -7.63
CA ILE A 637 -42.61 -45.69 -7.93
C ILE A 637 -41.99 -46.77 -8.80
N ARG A 638 -41.19 -46.43 -9.82
CA ARG A 638 -40.49 -47.42 -10.66
C ARG A 638 -39.42 -48.17 -9.87
N ALA A 639 -38.64 -47.50 -9.03
CA ALA A 639 -37.64 -48.09 -8.15
C ALA A 639 -38.29 -49.00 -7.10
N ASN A 640 -39.39 -48.58 -6.46
CA ASN A 640 -40.16 -49.42 -5.55
C ASN A 640 -40.79 -50.63 -6.27
N ARG A 641 -41.28 -50.47 -7.51
CA ARG A 641 -41.77 -51.60 -8.32
C ARG A 641 -40.64 -52.55 -8.70
N LEU A 642 -39.45 -52.04 -9.00
CA LEU A 642 -38.26 -52.85 -9.29
C LEU A 642 -37.82 -53.63 -8.04
N CYS A 643 -37.80 -52.96 -6.88
CA CYS A 643 -37.49 -53.55 -5.58
C CYS A 643 -38.55 -54.59 -5.13
N TRP A 644 -39.83 -54.34 -5.42
CA TRP A 644 -40.90 -55.31 -5.21
C TRP A 644 -40.82 -56.50 -6.17
N ALA A 645 -40.44 -56.28 -7.43
CA ALA A 645 -40.25 -57.32 -8.41
C ALA A 645 -39.07 -58.22 -8.03
N THR A 646 -37.93 -57.66 -7.65
CA THR A 646 -36.78 -58.42 -7.16
C THR A 646 -37.14 -59.19 -5.89
N ARG A 647 -37.86 -58.59 -4.93
CA ARG A 647 -38.36 -59.29 -3.76
C ARG A 647 -39.30 -60.46 -4.12
N ARG A 648 -40.18 -60.30 -5.11
CA ARG A 648 -41.07 -61.38 -5.61
C ARG A 648 -40.29 -62.52 -6.27
N THR A 649 -39.26 -62.19 -7.04
CA THR A 649 -38.39 -63.18 -7.70
C THR A 649 -37.58 -63.95 -6.66
N VAL A 650 -37.02 -63.26 -5.66
CA VAL A 650 -36.30 -63.88 -4.54
C VAL A 650 -37.24 -64.77 -3.71
N VAL A 651 -38.47 -64.35 -3.43
CA VAL A 651 -39.46 -65.19 -2.73
C VAL A 651 -39.88 -66.41 -3.55
N ARG A 652 -39.99 -66.29 -4.88
CA ARG A 652 -40.25 -67.43 -5.78
C ARG A 652 -39.08 -68.40 -5.85
N MET A 653 -37.84 -67.89 -5.94
CA MET A 653 -36.63 -68.71 -5.87
C MET A 653 -36.52 -69.41 -4.51
N MET A 654 -36.75 -68.70 -3.41
CA MET A 654 -36.78 -69.29 -2.05
C MET A 654 -37.88 -70.34 -1.91
N ARG A 655 -39.09 -70.14 -2.44
CA ARG A 655 -40.15 -71.18 -2.45
C ARG A 655 -39.77 -72.40 -3.30
N GLY A 656 -39.14 -72.19 -4.45
CA GLY A 656 -38.60 -73.29 -5.27
C GLY A 656 -37.49 -74.05 -4.55
N LEU A 657 -36.58 -73.34 -3.90
CA LEU A 657 -35.49 -73.91 -3.10
C LEU A 657 -36.03 -74.69 -1.90
N VAL A 658 -37.03 -74.17 -1.19
CA VAL A 658 -37.69 -74.86 -0.06
C VAL A 658 -38.43 -76.12 -0.53
N LEU A 659 -39.04 -76.13 -1.72
CA LEU A 659 -39.67 -77.33 -2.28
C LEU A 659 -38.64 -78.39 -2.73
N VAL A 660 -37.50 -77.96 -3.27
CA VAL A 660 -36.39 -78.85 -3.64
C VAL A 660 -35.71 -79.43 -2.38
N LEU A 661 -35.51 -78.61 -1.35
CA LEU A 661 -34.94 -79.05 -0.07
C LEU A 661 -35.91 -79.94 0.72
N ALA A 662 -37.23 -79.73 0.61
CA ALA A 662 -38.24 -80.61 1.21
C ALA A 662 -38.31 -81.99 0.54
N GLY A 663 -37.89 -82.12 -0.72
CA GLY A 663 -37.79 -83.40 -1.44
C GLY A 663 -36.50 -84.19 -1.17
N LEU A 664 -35.49 -83.57 -0.55
CA LEU A 664 -34.15 -84.15 -0.37
C LEU A 664 -33.81 -84.49 1.10
N CYS A 665 -34.78 -84.48 2.01
CA CYS A 665 -34.54 -84.85 3.41
C CYS A 665 -34.92 -86.32 3.70
N PRO A 666 -33.95 -87.25 3.77
CA PRO A 666 -34.19 -88.57 4.32
C PRO A 666 -34.39 -88.47 5.83
N ARG A 667 -35.43 -89.16 6.28
CA ARG A 667 -35.84 -89.37 7.67
C ARG A 667 -34.75 -90.13 8.44
N LYS A 668 -34.10 -89.52 9.45
CA LYS A 668 -33.36 -90.19 10.55
C LYS A 668 -32.96 -89.18 11.64
N THR A 669 -33.57 -89.28 12.83
CA THR A 669 -33.13 -89.91 14.10
C THR A 669 -32.38 -88.97 15.04
N ALA A 670 -33.00 -88.85 16.22
CA ALA A 670 -32.58 -88.32 17.52
C ALA A 670 -31.08 -88.14 17.79
N HIS A 671 -30.71 -87.00 18.37
CA HIS A 671 -30.03 -86.92 19.67
C HIS A 671 -29.98 -85.47 20.23
N GLN A 672 -30.51 -85.34 21.45
CA GLN A 672 -29.98 -84.62 22.64
C GLN A 672 -29.38 -83.20 22.56
N GLU A 673 -30.11 -82.32 23.26
CA GLU A 673 -29.74 -81.10 24.01
C GLU A 673 -28.31 -81.05 24.60
N PRO A 674 -27.73 -79.83 24.77
CA PRO A 674 -28.04 -79.07 25.98
C PRO A 674 -28.25 -77.56 25.83
N GLN A 675 -28.96 -77.07 26.83
CA GLN A 675 -29.31 -75.70 27.22
C GLN A 675 -28.10 -74.77 27.35
N VAL A 676 -28.34 -73.44 27.28
CA VAL A 676 -28.17 -72.50 28.42
C VAL A 676 -28.60 -71.06 28.01
N ASN A 677 -29.64 -70.59 28.70
CA ASN A 677 -29.98 -69.24 29.23
C ASN A 677 -29.47 -67.99 28.49
N SER A 678 -30.31 -67.11 27.94
CA SER A 678 -31.35 -66.25 28.56
C SER A 678 -30.80 -65.22 29.57
N GLY A 679 -30.79 -63.95 29.16
CA GLY A 679 -30.57 -62.80 30.04
C GLY A 679 -30.88 -61.50 29.32
N ARG A 680 -32.12 -61.02 29.49
CA ARG A 680 -32.68 -59.79 28.93
C ARG A 680 -32.32 -58.54 29.77
N PRO A 681 -32.64 -57.31 29.28
CA PRO A 681 -31.99 -56.03 29.60
C PRO A 681 -32.76 -55.16 30.61
N ALA A 682 -32.20 -54.00 31.00
CA ALA A 682 -32.92 -52.72 31.24
C ALA A 682 -32.01 -51.57 31.76
N GLY A 683 -32.45 -50.32 31.55
CA GLY A 683 -32.01 -49.07 32.22
C GLY A 683 -31.10 -48.20 31.35
N VAL A 684 -31.47 -47.09 30.69
CA VAL A 684 -32.19 -45.84 31.05
C VAL A 684 -31.44 -44.95 32.06
N VAL A 685 -31.23 -43.68 31.66
CA VAL A 685 -31.35 -42.41 32.42
C VAL A 685 -30.08 -41.49 32.50
N HIS A 686 -30.26 -40.23 32.01
CA HIS A 686 -29.61 -38.92 32.30
C HIS A 686 -28.06 -38.77 32.23
N GLU A 687 -27.42 -37.60 32.09
CA GLU A 687 -27.64 -36.19 31.69
C GLU A 687 -26.26 -35.51 31.91
N ASN A 688 -25.96 -34.46 31.13
CA ASN A 688 -24.92 -33.41 31.28
C ASN A 688 -23.67 -33.63 32.15
N ASP A 689 -22.48 -33.32 31.60
CA ASP A 689 -21.60 -32.27 32.14
C ASP A 689 -20.36 -32.03 31.24
N GLU A 690 -19.95 -30.75 31.19
CA GLU A 690 -18.78 -30.18 30.51
C GLU A 690 -17.45 -30.73 31.09
N PRO A 691 -16.33 -30.72 30.34
CA PRO A 691 -15.02 -30.90 30.94
C PRO A 691 -14.36 -29.55 31.28
N GLU A 692 -14.07 -29.38 32.56
CA GLU A 692 -13.24 -28.34 33.15
C GLU A 692 -11.78 -28.38 32.67
N LEU A 693 -11.25 -27.16 32.65
CA LEU A 693 -9.93 -26.70 32.32
C LEU A 693 -8.90 -27.15 33.38
N HIS A 694 -7.94 -28.00 33.01
CA HIS A 694 -6.79 -28.29 33.87
C HIS A 694 -5.72 -27.19 33.76
N ALA A 695 -5.41 -26.62 34.92
CA ALA A 695 -4.37 -25.64 35.16
C ALA A 695 -2.97 -26.16 34.79
N LEU A 696 -2.25 -25.39 33.97
CA LEU A 696 -0.82 -25.54 33.74
C LEU A 696 -0.08 -24.45 34.53
N GLU A 697 0.66 -24.95 35.51
CA GLU A 697 1.53 -24.28 36.45
C GLU A 697 2.64 -23.50 35.71
N ARG A 698 2.67 -22.18 35.88
CA ARG A 698 3.78 -21.32 35.40
C ARG A 698 5.00 -21.58 36.28
N ARG A 699 6.05 -22.14 35.68
CA ARG A 699 7.43 -21.96 36.17
C ARG A 699 7.99 -20.69 35.57
N GLU A 700 8.35 -19.75 36.44
CA GLU A 700 9.26 -18.65 36.12
C GLU A 700 10.65 -19.22 35.81
N PRO A 701 11.32 -18.80 34.74
CA PRO A 701 12.76 -18.92 34.62
C PRO A 701 13.41 -17.65 35.17
N ASP A 702 13.98 -17.76 36.36
CA ASP A 702 15.12 -16.95 36.79
C ASP A 702 16.28 -17.19 35.81
N GLY A 703 16.81 -16.14 35.20
CA GLY A 703 17.97 -16.25 34.32
C GLY A 703 18.23 -15.00 33.51
N ASN A 704 18.86 -14.00 34.12
CA ASN A 704 19.59 -12.96 33.41
C ASN A 704 20.74 -13.61 32.61
N GLU A 705 20.50 -13.94 31.34
CA GLU A 705 21.56 -13.99 30.34
C GLU A 705 21.53 -12.67 29.57
N GLU A 706 22.38 -11.75 30.03
CA GLU A 706 22.84 -10.62 29.22
C GLU A 706 23.48 -11.21 27.96
N LEU A 707 22.84 -10.99 26.81
CA LEU A 707 23.40 -11.34 25.50
C LEU A 707 24.62 -10.44 25.27
N ASP A 708 25.80 -10.92 25.65
CA ASP A 708 27.06 -10.21 25.50
C ASP A 708 27.44 -10.14 24.00
N ILE A 709 27.07 -9.04 23.36
CA ILE A 709 27.39 -8.71 21.95
C ILE A 709 28.89 -8.43 21.76
N SER A 710 29.71 -8.46 22.82
CA SER A 710 31.15 -8.16 22.73
C SER A 710 32.01 -9.26 22.09
N ASP A 711 31.47 -10.46 21.87
CA ASP A 711 32.23 -11.60 21.32
C ASP A 711 32.27 -11.69 19.78
N MET A 712 31.70 -10.72 19.05
CA MET A 712 31.96 -10.54 17.62
C MET A 712 33.33 -9.86 17.34
N ARG A 713 34.39 -10.23 18.07
CA ARG A 713 35.76 -9.88 17.68
C ARG A 713 36.18 -10.73 16.48
N PHE A 714 36.06 -10.13 15.30
CA PHE A 714 36.62 -10.68 14.07
C PHE A 714 38.13 -10.88 14.21
N ASN A 715 38.55 -12.14 14.24
CA ASN A 715 39.94 -12.54 14.07
C ASN A 715 40.37 -12.19 12.64
N HIS A 716 41.00 -11.03 12.45
CA HIS A 716 41.76 -10.72 11.25
C HIS A 716 43.01 -11.60 11.20
N SER A 717 42.86 -12.81 10.65
CA SER A 717 43.96 -13.66 10.26
C SER A 717 44.65 -13.07 9.03
N LYS A 718 45.91 -12.67 9.22
CA LYS A 718 46.90 -12.30 8.20
C LYS A 718 46.82 -13.20 6.94
N ARG A 719 46.75 -12.56 5.77
CA ARG A 719 47.43 -12.97 4.55
C ARG A 719 47.83 -11.74 3.75
#